data_AF-A0A9Y1BL95-F1
#
_entry.id   AF-A0A9Y1BL95-F1
#
_cell.length_a   1.000
_cell.length_b   1.000
_cell.length_c   1.000
_cell.angle_alpha   90.00
_cell.angle_beta   90.00
_cell.angle_gamma   90.00
#
_symmetry.space_group_name_H-M   'P 1'
#
loop_
_entity.id
_entity.type
_entity.pdbx_description
1 polymer ?
#
loop_
_entity_poly.entity_id
_entity_poly.type
_entity_poly.pdbx_seq_one_letter_code
_entity_poly.pdbx_strand_id
1 'polypeptide(L)'
;MKKNVKGFHQNNFRKKYMFQRIKRILIFNIFLLILLSQYLFVYSSSTSSQSNNFQEQEIQIERRIINNKNNLQGQKNFEYIINDVEEKIERLTQSLNSKTERVITKANQKLDNQKLFNPSLSIFEPEPSTFLSYTSHSPIAINGNDDFIAQAISEGWVGSGTESDPYIISGLNITPSDTEKGISVYNTTLFFNIENCVITGGTEGIHFNLVSNAKIINISITNSLENSIGLYTSSKILIDSCSVSGSNVGMNIQSSEEIEINSCKIFDTNDNGVQIAENSRYITGIDNVFRNVLFGFHVMHRCYNITITGNQFYEMIFDNAVLSDWESSWNFTISENIFYNNSLISIFDYSYNNIILNNTFYGGSLFIRGDNNKVFNNLFIANGEVFGQITICDGSYNEIEENIMEANIIIANLTNSVIENNIISSLEAFRHGLNIESSSYITVKNNTIYNITKGTGICISESFKIEMIENSIGFLGTEIDQREGINLYLSSNLSIIYNEIFNATRMGIASYKTNSTTIESNFFYNISLYGLHFPAPNYNIIIQNNTFETMLDRAIDIGGTNSIIQDNTIRHCYSSGISLPSLSFSKIINNNIIDIGGSAISSYWGCLNLEIANNFISNSSYGLGLSDSLDLIIQKNTITNILDVSIHISFTGDYPIDSFHSATNQIIINNNELSYSRVGICIGGRNIDSNILNLFIFGNTISNHADNGIQLHEFSGLFNIYDNFIDNCGWAGIELWGDENGIVENNSIYYCDNTARDTRAIQLDFSYNVQITENHIESNNIGIYIYGSRNSSITLNSFISNANDGIIIDENKDSITEIVVMHNNFINNNIGGKQASDFGSNNVFILNYWSDHTNTDANGDGIADEPYYLGGNTGNADNFPLVDLVTEQSPTHVMTIPSIIYPVSGITLSGVEEIKWKKAYDSMEHEVFYDLYYSKDDGNSWIMIANTIKGNSYNWDTTSVPDGDNYKLKVVADDNHGLTSVAISKTFRILNTQNSDSTDTKQTVEVSSWSIFISLSSFLFVIYTLRKRLFFKR
;
A
#
# COMPACT_ATOMS: atom_id res chain seq x y z
N MET A 1 -4.23 -25.43 -56.02
CA MET A 1 -5.28 -24.38 -56.12
C MET A 1 -6.48 -24.78 -55.27
N LYS A 2 -7.22 -23.78 -54.73
CA LYS A 2 -8.47 -23.84 -53.93
C LYS A 2 -8.38 -24.22 -52.42
N LYS A 3 -8.70 -23.20 -51.60
CA LYS A 3 -9.28 -23.14 -50.23
C LYS A 3 -8.55 -23.91 -49.10
N ASN A 4 -7.88 -23.27 -48.14
CA ASN A 4 -8.38 -22.40 -47.04
C ASN A 4 -9.50 -22.99 -46.17
N VAL A 5 -9.20 -23.29 -44.89
CA VAL A 5 -9.79 -22.64 -43.68
C VAL A 5 -9.13 -23.17 -42.38
N LYS A 6 -9.02 -22.29 -41.36
CA LYS A 6 -8.66 -22.49 -39.93
C LYS A 6 -7.21 -22.86 -39.56
N GLY A 7 -6.62 -22.08 -38.63
CA GLY A 7 -5.60 -22.62 -37.74
C GLY A 7 -4.51 -21.74 -37.11
N PHE A 8 -4.50 -20.40 -37.14
CA PHE A 8 -3.50 -19.63 -36.37
C PHE A 8 -3.98 -18.23 -35.92
N HIS A 9 -4.31 -18.10 -34.63
CA HIS A 9 -4.64 -16.82 -33.99
C HIS A 9 -4.16 -16.76 -32.52
N GLN A 10 -2.84 -16.90 -32.31
CA GLN A 10 -2.19 -16.65 -31.01
C GLN A 10 -0.69 -16.35 -31.21
N ASN A 11 -0.34 -15.18 -31.76
CA ASN A 11 1.07 -14.73 -31.76
C ASN A 11 1.32 -13.20 -31.89
N ASN A 12 0.27 -12.37 -31.99
CA ASN A 12 0.44 -10.91 -32.17
C ASN A 12 0.56 -10.12 -30.84
N PHE A 13 0.16 -10.68 -29.70
CA PHE A 13 0.34 -10.01 -28.39
C PHE A 13 1.79 -10.05 -27.90
N ARG A 14 2.45 -11.22 -27.94
CA ARG A 14 3.86 -11.36 -27.51
C ARG A 14 4.82 -10.47 -28.30
N LYS A 15 4.66 -10.36 -29.63
CA LYS A 15 5.49 -9.46 -30.46
C LYS A 15 5.30 -7.98 -30.13
N LYS A 16 4.07 -7.53 -29.79
CA LYS A 16 3.79 -6.11 -29.48
C LYS A 16 4.40 -5.68 -28.14
N TYR A 17 4.34 -6.55 -27.12
CA TYR A 17 5.01 -6.34 -25.83
C TYR A 17 6.53 -6.40 -25.93
N MET A 18 7.08 -7.39 -26.65
CA MET A 18 8.53 -7.50 -26.85
C MET A 18 9.09 -6.30 -27.63
N PHE A 19 8.37 -5.79 -28.64
CA PHE A 19 8.77 -4.55 -29.33
C PHE A 19 8.74 -3.33 -28.43
N GLN A 20 7.77 -3.19 -27.52
CA GLN A 20 7.75 -2.08 -26.55
C GLN A 20 8.87 -2.18 -25.51
N ARG A 21 9.20 -3.39 -25.04
CA ARG A 21 10.31 -3.62 -24.09
C ARG A 21 11.66 -3.33 -24.75
N ILE A 22 11.88 -3.76 -25.99
CA ILE A 22 13.06 -3.38 -26.79
C ILE A 22 13.07 -1.88 -27.06
N LYS A 23 11.93 -1.23 -27.35
CA LYS A 23 11.87 0.23 -27.51
C LYS A 23 12.26 0.97 -26.23
N ARG A 24 11.81 0.52 -25.05
CA ARG A 24 12.16 1.11 -23.75
C ARG A 24 13.64 0.93 -23.42
N ILE A 25 14.21 -0.25 -23.66
CA ILE A 25 15.66 -0.50 -23.48
C ILE A 25 16.50 0.33 -24.46
N LEU A 26 16.06 0.46 -25.72
CA LEU A 26 16.74 1.29 -26.72
C LEU A 26 16.65 2.78 -26.37
N ILE A 27 15.50 3.26 -25.88
CA ILE A 27 15.32 4.64 -25.40
C ILE A 27 16.18 4.89 -24.15
N PHE A 28 16.22 3.95 -23.19
CA PHE A 28 17.06 4.04 -22.00
C PHE A 28 18.56 4.11 -22.37
N ASN A 29 19.04 3.25 -23.27
CA ASN A 29 20.42 3.29 -23.74
C ASN A 29 20.73 4.55 -24.57
N ILE A 30 19.77 5.08 -25.35
CA ILE A 30 19.93 6.36 -26.06
C ILE A 30 19.96 7.53 -25.05
N PHE A 31 19.14 7.51 -24.00
CA PHE A 31 19.15 8.53 -22.95
C PHE A 31 20.44 8.49 -22.13
N LEU A 32 20.94 7.29 -21.81
CA LEU A 32 22.22 7.08 -21.14
C LEU A 32 23.41 7.51 -22.04
N LEU A 33 23.34 7.28 -23.36
CA LEU A 33 24.31 7.79 -24.34
C LEU A 33 24.21 9.31 -24.54
N ILE A 34 23.03 9.91 -24.39
CA ILE A 34 22.85 11.38 -24.40
C ILE A 34 23.44 11.98 -23.13
N LEU A 35 23.21 11.40 -21.96
CA LEU A 35 23.84 11.80 -20.70
C LEU A 35 25.37 11.61 -20.73
N LEU A 36 25.87 10.47 -21.18
CA LEU A 36 27.32 10.22 -21.35
C LEU A 36 27.94 11.13 -22.40
N SER A 37 27.26 11.45 -23.50
CA SER A 37 27.78 12.40 -24.48
C SER A 37 27.72 13.85 -23.98
N GLN A 38 26.73 14.24 -23.19
CA GLN A 38 26.72 15.53 -22.47
C GLN A 38 27.84 15.60 -21.43
N TYR A 39 28.17 14.49 -20.75
CA TYR A 39 29.31 14.42 -19.82
C TYR A 39 30.67 14.47 -20.55
N LEU A 40 30.77 13.86 -21.74
CA LEU A 40 31.99 13.87 -22.56
C LEU A 40 32.19 15.15 -23.38
N PHE A 41 31.11 15.87 -23.73
CA PHE A 41 31.21 17.14 -24.47
C PHE A 41 31.84 18.28 -23.65
N VAL A 42 31.85 18.15 -22.31
CA VAL A 42 32.53 19.09 -21.39
C VAL A 42 34.05 18.98 -21.47
N TYR A 43 34.62 17.91 -22.05
CA TYR A 43 36.07 17.67 -22.06
C TYR A 43 36.77 17.68 -23.44
N SER A 44 36.10 18.08 -24.53
CA SER A 44 36.77 18.17 -25.84
C SER A 44 36.26 19.26 -26.79
N SER A 45 36.64 20.53 -26.55
CA SER A 45 36.73 21.55 -27.61
C SER A 45 37.49 22.82 -27.20
N SER A 46 38.75 22.69 -26.78
CA SER A 46 39.64 23.85 -26.64
C SER A 46 40.14 24.33 -28.01
N THR A 47 39.61 25.43 -28.55
CA THR A 47 40.38 26.39 -29.40
C THR A 47 39.73 27.78 -29.52
N SER A 48 40.56 28.80 -29.27
CA SER A 48 40.51 30.21 -29.73
C SER A 48 39.40 31.18 -29.28
N SER A 49 39.80 32.09 -28.38
CA SER A 49 39.40 33.51 -28.21
C SER A 49 37.91 33.84 -27.99
N GLN A 50 37.46 34.35 -26.85
CA GLN A 50 38.02 35.50 -26.11
C GLN A 50 37.99 35.33 -24.58
N SER A 51 39.07 35.75 -23.92
CA SER A 51 39.23 35.72 -22.47
C SER A 51 38.83 37.04 -21.81
N ASN A 52 38.02 36.99 -20.75
CA ASN A 52 38.18 37.76 -19.49
C ASN A 52 37.02 37.64 -18.48
N ASN A 53 35.93 36.90 -18.77
CA ASN A 53 34.79 36.75 -17.82
C ASN A 53 34.69 35.39 -17.09
N PHE A 54 35.61 34.45 -17.30
CA PHE A 54 35.48 33.09 -16.74
C PHE A 54 36.14 32.86 -15.37
N GLN A 55 37.14 33.66 -14.98
CA GLN A 55 37.85 33.43 -13.70
C GLN A 55 37.01 33.78 -12.46
N GLU A 56 36.06 34.72 -12.53
CA GLU A 56 35.16 35.00 -11.38
C GLU A 56 34.06 33.94 -11.24
N GLN A 57 33.61 33.33 -12.34
CA GLN A 57 32.62 32.25 -12.31
C GLN A 57 33.21 30.93 -11.80
N GLU A 58 34.45 30.57 -12.17
CA GLU A 58 35.14 29.42 -11.57
C GLU A 58 35.30 29.58 -10.04
N ILE A 59 35.71 30.77 -9.58
CA ILE A 59 35.90 31.03 -8.14
C ILE A 59 34.56 31.02 -7.38
N GLN A 60 33.44 31.46 -7.98
CA GLN A 60 32.12 31.32 -7.35
C GLN A 60 31.59 29.88 -7.35
N ILE A 61 31.89 29.08 -8.38
CA ILE A 61 31.52 27.67 -8.42
C ILE A 61 32.35 26.87 -7.39
N GLU A 62 33.65 27.11 -7.29
CA GLU A 62 34.48 26.53 -6.22
C GLU A 62 34.00 26.96 -4.82
N ARG A 63 33.60 28.23 -4.62
CA ARG A 63 33.00 28.67 -3.35
C ARG A 63 31.64 28.03 -3.06
N ARG A 64 30.78 27.79 -4.06
CA ARG A 64 29.54 27.02 -3.89
C ARG A 64 29.83 25.55 -3.55
N ILE A 65 30.84 24.93 -4.15
CA ILE A 65 31.28 23.56 -3.84
C ILE A 65 31.91 23.46 -2.44
N ILE A 66 32.66 24.49 -2.01
CA ILE A 66 33.28 24.55 -0.67
C ILE A 66 32.26 24.90 0.42
N ASN A 67 31.27 25.75 0.16
CA ASN A 67 30.17 25.98 1.11
C ASN A 67 29.24 24.76 1.21
N ASN A 68 29.00 24.02 0.11
CA ASN A 68 28.31 22.73 0.16
C ASN A 68 29.11 21.64 0.93
N LYS A 69 30.42 21.79 1.15
CA LYS A 69 31.15 20.93 2.10
C LYS A 69 30.81 21.22 3.56
N ASN A 70 30.28 22.39 3.91
CA ASN A 70 29.81 22.64 5.28
C ASN A 70 28.46 21.96 5.58
N ASN A 71 27.74 21.46 4.56
CA ASN A 71 26.61 20.52 4.72
C ASN A 71 27.04 19.08 5.05
N LEU A 72 28.30 18.85 5.42
CA LEU A 72 28.80 17.58 5.97
C LEU A 72 28.05 17.10 7.21
N GLN A 73 27.29 17.95 7.90
CA GLN A 73 26.44 17.54 9.02
C GLN A 73 25.19 16.75 8.54
N GLY A 74 24.58 17.17 7.42
CA GLY A 74 23.47 16.46 6.80
C GLY A 74 23.90 15.13 6.16
N GLN A 75 25.05 15.13 5.47
CA GLN A 75 25.63 13.89 4.94
C GLN A 75 26.04 12.91 6.03
N LYS A 76 26.55 13.37 7.19
CA LYS A 76 26.84 12.48 8.32
C LYS A 76 25.60 11.85 8.96
N ASN A 77 24.48 12.57 9.01
CA ASN A 77 23.21 11.98 9.42
C ASN A 77 22.71 10.97 8.38
N PHE A 78 22.88 11.24 7.09
CA PHE A 78 22.55 10.30 6.01
C PHE A 78 23.43 9.05 6.05
N GLU A 79 24.76 9.18 6.19
CA GLU A 79 25.67 8.04 6.38
C GLU A 79 25.35 7.29 7.67
N TYR A 80 24.99 7.96 8.77
CA TYR A 80 24.61 7.27 10.01
C TYR A 80 23.30 6.47 9.86
N ILE A 81 22.30 7.03 9.18
CA ILE A 81 21.03 6.35 8.88
C ILE A 81 21.26 5.20 7.90
N ILE A 82 22.03 5.40 6.84
CA ILE A 82 22.38 4.35 5.88
C ILE A 82 23.15 3.23 6.59
N ASN A 83 24.16 3.53 7.42
CA ASN A 83 24.89 2.50 8.16
C ASN A 83 24.02 1.77 9.19
N ASP A 84 23.10 2.44 9.92
CA ASP A 84 22.17 1.77 10.85
C ASP A 84 21.11 0.93 10.11
N VAL A 85 20.66 1.37 8.94
CA VAL A 85 19.74 0.62 8.08
C VAL A 85 20.44 -0.55 7.40
N GLU A 86 21.64 -0.38 6.84
CA GLU A 86 22.46 -1.44 6.28
C GLU A 86 22.87 -2.44 7.35
N GLU A 87 23.27 -2.01 8.55
CA GLU A 87 23.60 -2.93 9.65
C GLU A 87 22.35 -3.68 10.16
N LYS A 88 21.17 -3.05 10.18
CA LYS A 88 19.90 -3.74 10.51
C LYS A 88 19.47 -4.70 9.41
N ILE A 89 19.57 -4.31 8.14
CA ILE A 89 19.29 -5.18 6.99
C ILE A 89 20.27 -6.34 7.00
N GLU A 90 21.57 -6.11 7.21
CA GLU A 90 22.57 -7.16 7.26
C GLU A 90 22.32 -8.11 8.45
N ARG A 91 22.01 -7.60 9.65
CA ARG A 91 21.64 -8.45 10.80
C ARG A 91 20.35 -9.23 10.56
N LEU A 92 19.33 -8.62 9.96
CA LEU A 92 18.07 -9.27 9.60
C LEU A 92 18.31 -10.33 8.52
N THR A 93 19.00 -10.01 7.44
CA THR A 93 19.37 -10.92 6.35
C THR A 93 20.26 -12.06 6.84
N GLN A 94 21.25 -11.81 7.72
CA GLN A 94 22.04 -12.86 8.35
C GLN A 94 21.17 -13.76 9.25
N SER A 95 20.21 -13.18 10.00
CA SER A 95 19.25 -13.95 10.80
C SER A 95 18.36 -14.83 9.91
N LEU A 96 17.73 -14.24 8.87
CA LEU A 96 16.84 -14.89 7.90
C LEU A 96 17.56 -16.01 7.15
N ASN A 97 18.76 -15.70 6.62
CA ASN A 97 19.60 -16.69 5.96
C ASN A 97 20.01 -17.78 6.94
N SER A 98 20.37 -17.47 8.19
CA SER A 98 20.71 -18.50 9.16
C SER A 98 19.52 -19.39 9.54
N LYS A 99 18.30 -18.86 9.60
CA LYS A 99 17.07 -19.65 9.86
C LYS A 99 16.74 -20.52 8.65
N THR A 100 16.71 -19.93 7.46
CA THR A 100 16.47 -20.60 6.17
C THR A 100 17.51 -21.68 5.88
N GLU A 101 18.81 -21.37 5.99
CA GLU A 101 19.91 -22.32 5.82
C GLU A 101 19.88 -23.41 6.89
N ARG A 102 19.57 -23.12 8.17
CA ARG A 102 19.44 -24.19 9.18
C ARG A 102 18.30 -25.14 8.87
N VAL A 103 17.17 -24.63 8.37
CA VAL A 103 16.03 -25.48 7.99
C VAL A 103 16.36 -26.29 6.73
N ILE A 104 16.86 -25.66 5.67
CA ILE A 104 17.29 -26.35 4.44
C ILE A 104 18.40 -27.37 4.75
N THR A 105 19.34 -27.05 5.64
CA THR A 105 20.40 -27.99 6.06
C THR A 105 19.82 -29.16 6.83
N LYS A 106 18.89 -28.96 7.78
CA LYS A 106 18.21 -30.06 8.48
C LYS A 106 17.39 -30.92 7.52
N ALA A 107 16.67 -30.31 6.59
CA ALA A 107 15.88 -30.98 5.57
C ALA A 107 16.77 -31.87 4.69
N ASN A 108 17.79 -31.28 4.07
CA ASN A 108 18.75 -31.98 3.23
C ASN A 108 19.51 -33.06 4.02
N GLN A 109 19.91 -32.81 5.27
CA GLN A 109 20.56 -33.85 6.10
C GLN A 109 19.66 -35.06 6.35
N LYS A 110 18.36 -34.87 6.66
CA LYS A 110 17.44 -36.01 6.85
C LYS A 110 17.17 -36.73 5.52
N LEU A 111 17.06 -35.97 4.43
CA LEU A 111 16.80 -36.45 3.07
C LEU A 111 17.99 -37.23 2.46
N ASP A 112 19.21 -36.69 2.57
CA ASP A 112 20.46 -37.28 2.06
C ASP A 112 20.82 -38.56 2.83
N ASN A 113 20.62 -38.57 4.16
CA ASN A 113 20.82 -39.76 4.98
C ASN A 113 19.88 -40.91 4.60
N GLN A 114 18.69 -40.65 4.04
CA GLN A 114 17.73 -41.68 3.63
C GLN A 114 17.76 -42.00 2.13
N LYS A 115 18.13 -41.06 1.25
CA LYS A 115 18.35 -41.32 -0.20
C LYS A 115 19.49 -42.32 -0.47
N LEU A 116 20.36 -42.56 0.52
CA LEU A 116 21.42 -43.59 0.47
C LEU A 116 20.94 -45.02 0.74
N PHE A 117 19.71 -45.23 1.21
CA PHE A 117 19.12 -46.55 1.46
C PHE A 117 18.03 -46.88 0.44
N ASN A 118 18.42 -47.58 -0.64
CA ASN A 118 17.48 -48.26 -1.53
C ASN A 118 17.69 -49.79 -1.36
N PRO A 119 16.93 -50.47 -0.48
CA PRO A 119 17.09 -51.91 -0.26
C PRO A 119 16.76 -52.68 -1.54
N SER A 120 17.58 -53.67 -1.86
CA SER A 120 17.46 -54.45 -3.09
C SER A 120 16.28 -55.42 -3.06
N LEU A 121 15.67 -55.66 -4.23
CA LEU A 121 14.59 -56.64 -4.44
C LEU A 121 14.94 -58.10 -4.01
N SER A 122 16.20 -58.38 -3.68
CA SER A 122 16.71 -59.68 -3.25
C SER A 122 16.08 -60.24 -1.97
N ILE A 123 15.32 -59.44 -1.20
CA ILE A 123 14.69 -59.88 0.06
C ILE A 123 13.61 -60.97 -0.18
N PHE A 124 13.02 -60.98 -1.38
CA PHE A 124 12.00 -61.97 -1.81
C PHE A 124 12.59 -63.16 -2.59
N GLU A 125 13.89 -63.19 -2.85
CA GLU A 125 14.52 -64.39 -3.41
C GLU A 125 14.56 -65.49 -2.33
N PRO A 126 14.38 -66.77 -2.71
CA PRO A 126 14.50 -67.87 -1.75
C PRO A 126 15.92 -67.93 -1.20
N GLU A 127 16.05 -67.92 0.13
CA GLU A 127 17.33 -68.11 0.83
C GLU A 127 18.09 -69.33 0.28
N PRO A 128 19.42 -69.26 0.10
CA PRO A 128 20.20 -70.36 -0.42
C PRO A 128 20.01 -71.61 0.46
N SER A 129 19.56 -72.69 -0.15
CA SER A 129 18.98 -73.84 0.54
C SER A 129 19.97 -74.60 1.44
N THR A 130 19.99 -74.21 2.72
CA THR A 130 20.33 -75.16 3.79
C THR A 130 19.26 -76.24 3.81
N PHE A 131 19.60 -77.45 3.37
CA PHE A 131 18.67 -78.58 3.24
C PHE A 131 18.12 -79.03 4.60
N LEU A 132 17.06 -78.37 5.07
CA LEU A 132 16.13 -78.90 6.06
C LEU A 132 15.35 -80.05 5.41
N SER A 133 15.56 -81.25 5.92
CA SER A 133 14.88 -82.47 5.47
C SER A 133 13.52 -82.61 6.18
N TYR A 134 12.48 -82.01 5.61
CA TYR A 134 11.12 -82.12 6.13
C TYR A 134 10.54 -83.54 5.98
N THR A 135 9.81 -84.01 6.99
CA THR A 135 9.13 -85.31 7.00
C THR A 135 7.72 -85.15 6.40
N SER A 136 7.39 -85.95 5.39
CA SER A 136 6.03 -85.93 4.80
C SER A 136 4.98 -86.38 5.80
N HIS A 137 3.88 -85.65 5.92
CA HIS A 137 2.81 -85.89 6.90
C HIS A 137 1.43 -85.60 6.27
N SER A 138 0.39 -86.31 6.72
CA SER A 138 -1.00 -86.02 6.34
C SER A 138 -1.51 -84.72 6.98
N PRO A 139 -2.65 -84.17 6.53
CA PRO A 139 -3.33 -83.10 7.26
C PRO A 139 -3.51 -83.40 8.75
N ILE A 140 -3.36 -82.38 9.60
CA ILE A 140 -3.54 -82.47 11.06
C ILE A 140 -4.86 -81.81 11.45
N ALA A 141 -5.64 -82.47 12.30
CA ALA A 141 -6.89 -81.94 12.85
C ALA A 141 -6.99 -82.32 14.34
N ILE A 142 -7.05 -81.30 15.21
CA ILE A 142 -7.12 -81.43 16.67
C ILE A 142 -8.34 -80.67 17.17
N ASN A 143 -9.17 -81.29 18.02
CA ASN A 143 -10.35 -80.66 18.60
C ASN A 143 -10.45 -80.88 20.12
N GLY A 144 -10.00 -79.89 20.89
CA GLY A 144 -10.00 -79.88 22.34
C GLY A 144 -8.68 -80.35 22.97
N ASN A 145 -8.48 -79.98 24.24
CA ASN A 145 -7.27 -80.33 25.01
C ASN A 145 -7.00 -81.86 25.03
N ASP A 146 -8.05 -82.68 25.23
CA ASP A 146 -7.92 -84.14 25.32
C ASP A 146 -7.44 -84.77 24.01
N ASP A 147 -7.93 -84.27 22.87
CA ASP A 147 -7.54 -84.72 21.53
C ASP A 147 -6.10 -84.30 21.20
N PHE A 148 -5.73 -83.06 21.59
CA PHE A 148 -4.34 -82.58 21.48
C PHE A 148 -3.38 -83.50 22.24
N ILE A 149 -3.68 -83.81 23.50
CA ILE A 149 -2.85 -84.69 24.35
C ILE A 149 -2.77 -86.10 23.74
N ALA A 150 -3.88 -86.64 23.26
CA ALA A 150 -3.92 -87.96 22.62
C ALA A 150 -3.07 -88.01 21.34
N GLN A 151 -3.17 -86.99 20.47
CA GLN A 151 -2.38 -86.93 19.24
C GLN A 151 -0.90 -86.66 19.52
N ALA A 152 -0.56 -85.78 20.47
CA ALA A 152 0.82 -85.55 20.89
C ALA A 152 1.52 -86.83 21.37
N ILE A 153 0.81 -87.69 22.12
CA ILE A 153 1.32 -89.01 22.53
C ILE A 153 1.46 -89.96 21.33
N SER A 154 0.53 -89.92 20.38
CA SER A 154 0.53 -90.79 19.18
C SER A 154 1.66 -90.44 18.19
N GLU A 155 1.86 -89.15 17.92
CA GLU A 155 2.86 -88.64 16.98
C GLU A 155 4.25 -88.46 17.63
N GLY A 156 4.34 -88.52 18.97
CA GLY A 156 5.58 -88.35 19.71
C GLY A 156 6.04 -86.89 19.80
N TRP A 157 5.12 -85.92 19.75
CA TRP A 157 5.43 -84.51 19.93
C TRP A 157 5.92 -84.24 21.35
N VAL A 158 7.02 -83.50 21.48
CA VAL A 158 7.62 -83.15 22.78
C VAL A 158 6.81 -82.06 23.49
N GLY A 159 6.85 -82.05 24.82
CA GLY A 159 6.17 -81.06 25.67
C GLY A 159 5.08 -81.64 26.57
N SER A 160 4.45 -80.79 27.36
CA SER A 160 3.32 -81.10 28.25
C SER A 160 2.11 -80.17 28.09
N GLY A 161 2.17 -79.23 27.14
CA GLY A 161 1.10 -78.26 26.90
C GLY A 161 1.05 -77.12 27.92
N THR A 162 2.13 -76.88 28.67
CA THR A 162 2.24 -75.80 29.67
C THR A 162 3.12 -74.66 29.16
N GLU A 163 2.99 -73.46 29.73
CA GLU A 163 3.74 -72.27 29.28
C GLU A 163 5.27 -72.47 29.29
N SER A 164 5.77 -73.19 30.30
CA SER A 164 7.19 -73.54 30.43
C SER A 164 7.64 -74.73 29.56
N ASP A 165 6.70 -75.50 29.00
CA ASP A 165 6.93 -76.76 28.30
C ASP A 165 5.79 -77.02 27.28
N PRO A 166 5.72 -76.21 26.20
CA PRO A 166 4.65 -76.29 25.19
C PRO A 166 4.79 -77.54 24.33
N TYR A 167 3.69 -78.02 23.75
CA TYR A 167 3.75 -79.08 22.73
C TYR A 167 4.39 -78.57 21.43
N ILE A 168 5.32 -79.31 20.83
CA ILE A 168 6.02 -78.88 19.60
C ILE A 168 5.68 -79.79 18.41
N ILE A 169 5.01 -79.21 17.41
CA ILE A 169 4.74 -79.80 16.10
C ILE A 169 5.78 -79.24 15.13
N SER A 170 6.74 -80.04 14.65
CA SER A 170 7.84 -79.47 13.85
C SER A 170 8.43 -80.38 12.77
N GLY A 171 9.03 -79.76 11.75
CA GLY A 171 9.81 -80.46 10.73
C GLY A 171 8.97 -81.18 9.67
N LEU A 172 7.72 -80.77 9.47
CA LEU A 172 6.75 -81.49 8.62
C LEU A 172 6.60 -80.87 7.23
N ASN A 173 6.27 -81.68 6.23
CA ASN A 173 5.82 -81.28 4.90
C ASN A 173 4.40 -81.82 4.68
N ILE A 174 3.42 -80.92 4.57
CA ILE A 174 1.99 -81.25 4.52
C ILE A 174 1.40 -80.74 3.20
N THR A 175 0.77 -81.64 2.45
CA THR A 175 0.11 -81.32 1.17
C THR A 175 -1.39 -81.67 1.24
N PRO A 176 -2.23 -80.85 1.89
CA PRO A 176 -3.68 -81.08 1.97
C PRO A 176 -4.35 -80.97 0.60
N SER A 177 -5.45 -81.69 0.39
CA SER A 177 -6.29 -81.48 -0.80
C SER A 177 -7.07 -80.17 -0.76
N ASP A 178 -7.57 -79.72 -1.91
CA ASP A 178 -8.39 -78.51 -2.11
C ASP A 178 -9.66 -78.42 -1.23
N THR A 179 -10.02 -79.47 -0.49
CA THR A 179 -11.14 -79.51 0.46
C THR A 179 -10.74 -79.69 1.92
N GLU A 180 -9.44 -79.82 2.21
CA GLU A 180 -8.87 -80.03 3.53
C GLU A 180 -8.13 -78.78 4.02
N LYS A 181 -7.73 -78.78 5.30
CA LYS A 181 -6.87 -77.76 5.92
C LYS A 181 -5.54 -78.41 6.29
N GLY A 182 -4.42 -77.69 6.19
CA GLY A 182 -3.09 -78.27 6.45
C GLY A 182 -2.91 -78.69 7.92
N ILE A 183 -3.02 -77.74 8.83
CA ILE A 183 -3.09 -77.97 10.28
C ILE A 183 -4.32 -77.23 10.81
N SER A 184 -5.25 -77.93 11.43
CA SER A 184 -6.44 -77.33 12.03
C SER A 184 -6.56 -77.66 13.52
N VAL A 185 -6.77 -76.64 14.35
CA VAL A 185 -6.85 -76.76 15.80
C VAL A 185 -8.09 -76.02 16.29
N TYR A 186 -8.89 -76.70 17.11
CA TYR A 186 -10.14 -76.19 17.65
C TYR A 186 -10.17 -76.31 19.18
N ASN A 187 -10.78 -75.35 19.86
CA ASN A 187 -11.20 -75.46 21.28
C ASN A 187 -10.07 -75.81 22.28
N THR A 188 -8.84 -75.30 22.10
CA THR A 188 -7.70 -75.61 22.99
C THR A 188 -7.19 -74.39 23.75
N THR A 189 -6.74 -74.63 24.98
CA THR A 189 -6.04 -73.63 25.83
C THR A 189 -4.63 -74.07 26.22
N LEU A 190 -4.18 -75.22 25.73
CA LEU A 190 -2.83 -75.73 25.95
C LEU A 190 -1.81 -74.86 25.20
N PHE A 191 -0.59 -74.78 25.74
CA PHE A 191 0.51 -74.07 25.08
C PHE A 191 1.14 -74.97 24.01
N PHE A 192 1.28 -74.49 22.79
CA PHE A 192 1.91 -75.25 21.71
C PHE A 192 2.57 -74.38 20.65
N ASN A 193 3.60 -74.93 20.00
CA ASN A 193 4.32 -74.32 18.91
C ASN A 193 4.20 -75.20 17.65
N ILE A 194 3.97 -74.57 16.50
CA ILE A 194 4.15 -75.15 15.18
C ILE A 194 5.43 -74.51 14.62
N GLU A 195 6.45 -75.30 14.31
CA GLU A 195 7.78 -74.78 13.98
C GLU A 195 8.43 -75.48 12.77
N ASN A 196 9.05 -74.73 11.86
CA ASN A 196 9.85 -75.33 10.76
C ASN A 196 9.06 -76.34 9.91
N CYS A 197 7.88 -75.95 9.41
CA CYS A 197 7.06 -76.80 8.53
C CYS A 197 6.81 -76.14 7.17
N VAL A 198 6.55 -76.97 6.16
CA VAL A 198 6.13 -76.55 4.82
C VAL A 198 4.71 -77.05 4.58
N ILE A 199 3.81 -76.17 4.12
CA ILE A 199 2.44 -76.49 3.77
C ILE A 199 2.18 -76.04 2.33
N THR A 200 1.67 -76.91 1.48
CA THR A 200 1.37 -76.60 0.07
C THR A 200 -0.03 -77.04 -0.33
N GLY A 201 -0.90 -76.10 -0.69
CA GLY A 201 -2.30 -76.35 -1.03
C GLY A 201 -3.27 -76.15 0.13
N GLY A 202 -4.46 -76.75 0.00
CA GLY A 202 -5.52 -76.74 1.01
C GLY A 202 -6.48 -75.56 0.91
N THR A 203 -7.64 -75.65 1.57
CA THR A 203 -8.54 -74.52 1.82
C THR A 203 -7.83 -73.45 2.66
N GLU A 204 -7.31 -73.86 3.82
CA GLU A 204 -6.39 -73.06 4.63
C GLU A 204 -5.12 -73.84 5.00
N GLY A 205 -3.99 -73.14 5.07
CA GLY A 205 -2.72 -73.73 5.51
C GLY A 205 -2.73 -74.09 7.00
N ILE A 206 -2.99 -73.09 7.86
CA ILE A 206 -3.23 -73.26 9.30
C ILE A 206 -4.57 -72.63 9.66
N HIS A 207 -5.41 -73.35 10.41
CA HIS A 207 -6.74 -72.91 10.85
C HIS A 207 -6.90 -73.06 12.36
N PHE A 208 -7.01 -71.96 13.10
CA PHE A 208 -7.29 -71.95 14.54
C PHE A 208 -8.67 -71.36 14.82
N ASN A 209 -9.48 -72.06 15.60
CA ASN A 209 -10.80 -71.58 16.03
C ASN A 209 -11.03 -71.88 17.52
N LEU A 210 -11.30 -70.85 18.33
CA LEU A 210 -11.37 -70.95 19.79
C LEU A 210 -10.06 -71.54 20.39
N VAL A 211 -8.92 -71.03 19.93
CA VAL A 211 -7.57 -71.43 20.35
C VAL A 211 -6.93 -70.34 21.20
N SER A 212 -6.12 -70.73 22.18
CA SER A 212 -5.22 -69.79 22.87
C SER A 212 -3.84 -70.36 23.16
N ASN A 213 -2.87 -69.45 23.34
CA ASN A 213 -1.49 -69.74 23.75
C ASN A 213 -0.63 -70.50 22.71
N ALA A 214 -0.75 -70.13 21.44
CA ALA A 214 -0.07 -70.81 20.34
C ALA A 214 1.09 -69.99 19.74
N LYS A 215 2.10 -70.67 19.18
CA LYS A 215 3.15 -70.06 18.36
C LYS A 215 3.23 -70.72 16.99
N ILE A 216 3.44 -69.93 15.95
CA ILE A 216 3.62 -70.37 14.56
C ILE A 216 4.94 -69.76 14.08
N ILE A 217 6.01 -70.55 13.98
CA ILE A 217 7.39 -70.06 13.82
C ILE A 217 8.05 -70.67 12.59
N ASN A 218 8.63 -69.84 11.72
CA ASN A 218 9.40 -70.29 10.54
C ASN A 218 8.63 -71.31 9.68
N ILE A 219 7.38 -70.99 9.35
CA ILE A 219 6.50 -71.82 8.49
C ILE A 219 6.49 -71.26 7.07
N SER A 220 6.59 -72.13 6.08
CA SER A 220 6.40 -71.79 4.66
C SER A 220 5.06 -72.33 4.17
N ILE A 221 4.10 -71.45 3.87
CA ILE A 221 2.78 -71.82 3.34
C ILE A 221 2.63 -71.29 1.93
N THR A 222 2.25 -72.15 0.98
CA THR A 222 2.05 -71.74 -0.41
C THR A 222 0.77 -72.31 -1.03
N ASN A 223 0.12 -71.52 -1.88
CA ASN A 223 -1.00 -71.94 -2.75
C ASN A 223 -2.25 -72.48 -2.01
N SER A 224 -2.58 -71.96 -0.83
CA SER A 224 -3.87 -72.25 -0.17
C SER A 224 -5.02 -71.49 -0.83
N LEU A 225 -6.19 -72.10 -1.02
CA LEU A 225 -7.29 -71.51 -1.79
C LEU A 225 -7.92 -70.28 -1.13
N GLU A 226 -8.01 -70.26 0.20
CA GLU A 226 -8.60 -69.17 0.97
C GLU A 226 -7.50 -68.42 1.76
N ASN A 227 -7.13 -68.91 2.94
CA ASN A 227 -6.22 -68.23 3.86
C ASN A 227 -4.94 -69.05 4.07
N SER A 228 -3.75 -68.43 4.06
CA SER A 228 -2.55 -69.19 4.49
C SER A 228 -2.60 -69.48 6.00
N ILE A 229 -3.00 -68.49 6.81
CA ILE A 229 -3.29 -68.65 8.24
C ILE A 229 -4.65 -68.00 8.57
N GLY A 230 -5.60 -68.79 9.08
CA GLY A 230 -6.90 -68.30 9.58
C GLY A 230 -7.01 -68.41 11.10
N LEU A 231 -7.23 -67.28 11.78
CA LEU A 231 -7.41 -67.19 13.24
C LEU A 231 -8.81 -66.66 13.55
N TYR A 232 -9.62 -67.49 14.20
CA TYR A 232 -11.04 -67.22 14.46
C TYR A 232 -11.32 -67.32 15.97
N THR A 233 -11.85 -66.25 16.57
CA THR A 233 -12.19 -66.19 18.01
C THR A 233 -11.06 -66.73 18.92
N SER A 234 -9.82 -66.37 18.61
CA SER A 234 -8.61 -66.93 19.22
C SER A 234 -7.76 -65.85 19.89
N SER A 235 -6.84 -66.23 20.79
CA SER A 235 -6.06 -65.24 21.54
C SER A 235 -4.65 -65.67 21.93
N LYS A 236 -3.75 -64.72 22.16
CA LYS A 236 -2.36 -64.98 22.58
C LYS A 236 -1.63 -65.88 21.60
N ILE A 237 -1.55 -65.41 20.36
CA ILE A 237 -0.91 -66.13 19.25
C ILE A 237 0.24 -65.29 18.70
N LEU A 238 1.41 -65.90 18.63
CA LEU A 238 2.58 -65.34 17.95
C LEU A 238 2.76 -66.04 16.60
N ILE A 239 2.81 -65.27 15.52
CA ILE A 239 3.27 -65.70 14.20
C ILE A 239 4.62 -65.04 13.97
N ASP A 240 5.69 -65.80 13.80
CA ASP A 240 7.06 -65.28 13.70
C ASP A 240 7.84 -65.91 12.54
N SER A 241 8.58 -65.08 11.80
CA SER A 241 9.51 -65.52 10.75
C SER A 241 8.85 -66.38 9.64
N CYS A 242 7.54 -66.30 9.45
CA CYS A 242 6.79 -67.09 8.48
C CYS A 242 6.88 -66.53 7.06
N SER A 243 6.77 -67.40 6.05
CA SER A 243 6.69 -67.04 4.63
C SER A 243 5.38 -67.56 4.05
N VAL A 244 4.51 -66.67 3.58
CA VAL A 244 3.19 -67.03 3.01
C VAL A 244 2.99 -66.42 1.62
N SER A 245 2.50 -67.22 0.67
CA SER A 245 2.25 -66.75 -0.71
C SER A 245 1.24 -67.58 -1.51
N GLY A 246 0.69 -66.97 -2.57
CA GLY A 246 -0.20 -67.65 -3.51
C GLY A 246 -1.58 -68.01 -2.96
N SER A 247 -1.99 -67.44 -1.82
CA SER A 247 -3.34 -67.59 -1.27
C SER A 247 -4.27 -66.44 -1.65
N ASN A 248 -5.57 -66.55 -1.34
CA ASN A 248 -6.45 -65.39 -1.47
C ASN A 248 -6.05 -64.32 -0.46
N VAL A 249 -6.17 -64.61 0.83
CA VAL A 249 -5.65 -63.77 1.92
C VAL A 249 -4.43 -64.44 2.54
N GLY A 250 -3.41 -63.67 2.93
CA GLY A 250 -2.24 -64.21 3.64
C GLY A 250 -2.63 -64.69 5.04
N MET A 251 -3.04 -63.75 5.90
CA MET A 251 -3.48 -64.03 7.27
C MET A 251 -4.85 -63.38 7.53
N ASN A 252 -5.84 -64.16 7.97
CA ASN A 252 -7.19 -63.67 8.29
C ASN A 252 -7.44 -63.79 9.80
N ILE A 253 -7.65 -62.66 10.47
CA ILE A 253 -7.83 -62.54 11.92
C ILE A 253 -9.23 -62.00 12.20
N GLN A 254 -10.08 -62.81 12.81
CA GLN A 254 -11.49 -62.47 13.06
C GLN A 254 -11.86 -62.69 14.53
N SER A 255 -12.54 -61.71 15.13
CA SER A 255 -13.00 -61.75 16.53
C SER A 255 -11.91 -62.15 17.55
N SER A 256 -10.65 -61.79 17.30
CA SER A 256 -9.47 -62.32 18.01
C SER A 256 -8.67 -61.22 18.75
N GLU A 257 -7.89 -61.60 19.76
CA GLU A 257 -7.17 -60.62 20.60
C GLU A 257 -5.76 -61.06 21.04
N GLU A 258 -4.87 -60.10 21.29
CA GLU A 258 -3.47 -60.37 21.67
C GLU A 258 -2.77 -61.26 20.60
N ILE A 259 -2.71 -60.76 19.36
CA ILE A 259 -2.07 -61.45 18.24
C ILE A 259 -0.84 -60.65 17.77
N GLU A 260 0.31 -61.31 17.66
CA GLU A 260 1.56 -60.75 17.18
C GLU A 260 1.95 -61.40 15.85
N ILE A 261 2.34 -60.59 14.86
CA ILE A 261 2.82 -61.02 13.54
C ILE A 261 4.18 -60.36 13.32
N ASN A 262 5.25 -61.13 13.41
CA ASN A 262 6.61 -60.61 13.52
C ASN A 262 7.50 -61.18 12.40
N SER A 263 8.31 -60.33 11.76
CA SER A 263 9.34 -60.73 10.77
C SER A 263 8.86 -61.63 9.62
N CYS A 264 7.57 -61.59 9.26
CA CYS A 264 6.99 -62.46 8.24
C CYS A 264 7.16 -61.88 6.82
N LYS A 265 7.34 -62.75 5.82
CA LYS A 265 7.30 -62.42 4.39
C LYS A 265 5.93 -62.81 3.82
N ILE A 266 5.16 -61.82 3.38
CA ILE A 266 3.76 -62.00 2.92
C ILE A 266 3.67 -61.45 1.49
N PHE A 267 3.54 -62.31 0.48
CA PHE A 267 3.68 -61.87 -0.90
C PHE A 267 2.87 -62.66 -1.94
N ASP A 268 2.59 -62.03 -3.08
CA ASP A 268 1.86 -62.63 -4.20
C ASP A 268 0.53 -63.28 -3.76
N THR A 269 -0.30 -62.54 -3.00
CA THR A 269 -1.67 -62.93 -2.61
C THR A 269 -2.71 -62.29 -3.54
N ASN A 270 -3.84 -62.95 -3.78
CA ASN A 270 -4.89 -62.39 -4.67
C ASN A 270 -5.67 -61.23 -4.03
N ASP A 271 -5.67 -61.17 -2.70
CA ASP A 271 -6.38 -60.22 -1.84
C ASP A 271 -5.39 -59.75 -0.73
N ASN A 272 -5.86 -59.44 0.47
CA ASN A 272 -5.10 -58.85 1.57
C ASN A 272 -3.93 -59.71 2.10
N GLY A 273 -2.83 -59.06 2.46
CA GLY A 273 -1.71 -59.70 3.16
C GLY A 273 -2.09 -60.11 4.58
N VAL A 274 -2.53 -59.15 5.39
CA VAL A 274 -3.16 -59.38 6.71
C VAL A 274 -4.53 -58.68 6.74
N GLN A 275 -5.57 -59.44 7.06
CA GLN A 275 -6.92 -58.94 7.27
C GLN A 275 -7.28 -59.05 8.76
N ILE A 276 -7.76 -57.96 9.36
CA ILE A 276 -8.13 -57.85 10.76
C ILE A 276 -9.59 -57.38 10.83
N ALA A 277 -10.48 -58.23 11.34
CA ALA A 277 -11.93 -57.99 11.27
C ALA A 277 -12.68 -58.35 12.56
N GLU A 278 -13.94 -57.93 12.61
CA GLU A 278 -14.97 -58.35 13.58
C GLU A 278 -14.63 -58.08 15.05
N ASN A 279 -14.34 -56.82 15.40
CA ASN A 279 -14.00 -56.38 16.75
C ASN A 279 -12.68 -57.00 17.30
N SER A 280 -11.76 -57.41 16.44
CA SER A 280 -10.41 -57.83 16.85
C SER A 280 -9.62 -56.68 17.47
N ARG A 281 -8.73 -56.97 18.43
CA ARG A 281 -8.05 -55.94 19.23
C ARG A 281 -6.68 -56.36 19.76
N TYR A 282 -5.82 -55.40 20.07
CA TYR A 282 -4.44 -55.67 20.50
C TYR A 282 -3.69 -56.54 19.48
N ILE A 283 -3.77 -56.16 18.21
CA ILE A 283 -3.09 -56.83 17.11
C ILE A 283 -1.84 -56.03 16.77
N THR A 284 -0.69 -56.71 16.69
CA THR A 284 0.62 -56.08 16.49
C THR A 284 1.33 -56.71 15.31
N GLY A 285 1.75 -55.89 14.34
CA GLY A 285 2.57 -56.29 13.20
C GLY A 285 3.95 -55.65 13.25
N ILE A 286 5.01 -56.43 13.46
CA ILE A 286 6.40 -55.96 13.64
C ILE A 286 7.30 -56.47 12.50
N ASP A 287 8.08 -55.58 11.86
CA ASP A 287 9.16 -55.93 10.92
C ASP A 287 8.75 -56.86 9.75
N ASN A 288 7.47 -56.91 9.38
CA ASN A 288 7.00 -57.75 8.28
C ASN A 288 7.27 -57.11 6.91
N VAL A 289 7.37 -57.95 5.90
CA VAL A 289 7.73 -57.56 4.54
C VAL A 289 6.65 -58.00 3.56
N PHE A 290 6.00 -57.03 2.92
CA PHE A 290 4.86 -57.23 2.02
C PHE A 290 5.23 -56.94 0.56
N ARG A 291 4.82 -57.80 -0.39
CA ARG A 291 4.92 -57.50 -1.83
C ARG A 291 3.78 -58.05 -2.67
N ASN A 292 3.24 -57.25 -3.59
CA ASN A 292 2.23 -57.70 -4.56
C ASN A 292 1.03 -58.37 -3.85
N VAL A 293 0.45 -57.64 -2.91
CA VAL A 293 -0.76 -57.97 -2.15
C VAL A 293 -1.77 -56.82 -2.32
N LEU A 294 -3.06 -57.06 -2.08
CA LEU A 294 -4.07 -56.01 -2.25
C LEU A 294 -3.83 -54.83 -1.30
N PHE A 295 -3.90 -55.12 0.00
CA PHE A 295 -3.48 -54.26 1.10
C PHE A 295 -2.54 -55.05 2.02
N GLY A 296 -1.51 -54.42 2.55
CA GLY A 296 -0.59 -55.06 3.50
C GLY A 296 -1.31 -55.40 4.82
N PHE A 297 -1.91 -54.39 5.44
CA PHE A 297 -2.89 -54.54 6.52
C PHE A 297 -4.23 -53.93 6.12
N HIS A 298 -5.30 -54.70 6.28
CA HIS A 298 -6.68 -54.25 6.11
C HIS A 298 -7.45 -54.43 7.42
N VAL A 299 -7.93 -53.33 8.00
CA VAL A 299 -8.62 -53.34 9.31
C VAL A 299 -10.07 -52.88 9.17
N MET A 300 -11.01 -53.71 9.58
CA MET A 300 -12.44 -53.54 9.30
C MET A 300 -13.34 -54.00 10.45
N HIS A 301 -14.61 -53.57 10.41
CA HIS A 301 -15.65 -53.92 11.39
C HIS A 301 -15.26 -53.74 12.88
N ARG A 302 -15.02 -52.49 13.32
CA ARG A 302 -14.85 -52.07 14.73
C ARG A 302 -13.67 -52.68 15.49
N CYS A 303 -12.56 -52.94 14.80
CA CYS A 303 -11.29 -53.26 15.45
C CYS A 303 -10.68 -52.02 16.15
N TYR A 304 -9.77 -52.22 17.11
CA TYR A 304 -9.11 -51.11 17.83
C TYR A 304 -7.81 -51.55 18.54
N ASN A 305 -6.98 -50.59 18.94
CA ASN A 305 -5.65 -50.84 19.53
C ASN A 305 -4.77 -51.70 18.60
N ILE A 306 -4.54 -51.21 17.39
CA ILE A 306 -3.74 -51.89 16.36
C ILE A 306 -2.38 -51.21 16.24
N THR A 307 -1.30 -51.98 16.27
CA THR A 307 0.07 -51.47 16.15
C THR A 307 0.75 -52.06 14.92
N ILE A 308 1.27 -51.20 14.02
CA ILE A 308 1.95 -51.59 12.79
C ILE A 308 3.29 -50.88 12.80
N THR A 309 4.38 -51.59 13.09
CA THR A 309 5.71 -51.00 13.28
C THR A 309 6.84 -51.70 12.54
N GLY A 310 7.79 -50.93 11.98
CA GLY A 310 8.99 -51.46 11.28
C GLY A 310 8.75 -52.19 9.95
N ASN A 311 7.49 -52.30 9.50
CA ASN A 311 7.12 -53.08 8.32
C ASN A 311 7.55 -52.39 7.01
N GLN A 312 7.76 -53.19 5.96
CA GLN A 312 8.13 -52.71 4.63
C GLN A 312 7.11 -53.15 3.58
N PHE A 313 6.63 -52.19 2.78
CA PHE A 313 5.58 -52.43 1.78
C PHE A 313 6.09 -52.10 0.37
N TYR A 314 6.13 -53.11 -0.50
CA TYR A 314 6.62 -53.01 -1.88
C TYR A 314 5.50 -53.36 -2.87
N GLU A 315 5.27 -52.56 -3.91
CA GLU A 315 4.39 -52.96 -5.04
C GLU A 315 2.98 -53.42 -4.60
N MET A 316 2.27 -52.63 -3.80
CA MET A 316 0.86 -52.91 -3.44
C MET A 316 -0.05 -52.81 -4.68
N ILE A 317 -1.08 -53.65 -4.78
CA ILE A 317 -1.91 -53.73 -6.01
C ILE A 317 -2.87 -52.53 -6.15
N PHE A 318 -3.34 -51.95 -5.04
CA PHE A 318 -4.29 -50.83 -5.00
C PHE A 318 -3.75 -49.59 -4.25
N ASP A 319 -2.43 -49.38 -4.33
CA ASP A 319 -1.63 -48.34 -3.62
C ASP A 319 -1.75 -48.33 -2.08
N ASN A 320 -2.79 -48.87 -1.45
CA ASN A 320 -2.96 -48.83 -0.01
C ASN A 320 -2.13 -49.93 0.69
N ALA A 321 -1.12 -49.55 1.47
CA ALA A 321 -0.38 -50.49 2.31
C ALA A 321 -1.09 -50.77 3.64
N VAL A 322 -1.74 -49.75 4.20
CA VAL A 322 -2.60 -49.87 5.39
C VAL A 322 -3.93 -49.20 5.09
N LEU A 323 -5.02 -49.97 5.17
CA LEU A 323 -6.39 -49.49 5.02
C LEU A 323 -7.17 -49.75 6.30
N SER A 324 -7.90 -48.75 6.79
CA SER A 324 -8.87 -48.90 7.89
C SER A 324 -10.19 -48.23 7.54
N ASP A 325 -11.29 -48.99 7.57
CA ASP A 325 -12.64 -48.52 7.22
C ASP A 325 -13.74 -49.16 8.12
N TRP A 326 -15.01 -48.86 7.85
CA TRP A 326 -16.18 -49.48 8.50
C TRP A 326 -16.16 -49.40 10.05
N GLU A 327 -15.98 -48.17 10.57
CA GLU A 327 -15.96 -47.83 12.00
C GLU A 327 -14.81 -48.46 12.82
N SER A 328 -13.65 -48.72 12.20
CA SER A 328 -12.58 -49.56 12.80
C SER A 328 -11.31 -48.83 13.25
N SER A 329 -11.32 -47.50 13.23
CA SER A 329 -10.10 -46.70 13.20
C SER A 329 -9.78 -46.02 14.55
N TRP A 330 -9.73 -46.79 15.65
CA TRP A 330 -9.53 -46.25 17.00
C TRP A 330 -8.22 -46.72 17.65
N ASN A 331 -7.44 -45.76 18.15
CA ASN A 331 -6.13 -45.95 18.82
C ASN A 331 -5.11 -46.75 17.98
N PHE A 332 -4.93 -46.43 16.70
CA PHE A 332 -3.89 -47.08 15.88
C PHE A 332 -2.53 -46.42 16.13
N THR A 333 -1.47 -47.22 16.15
CA THR A 333 -0.09 -46.73 16.12
C THR A 333 0.61 -47.28 14.89
N ILE A 334 0.90 -46.42 13.91
CA ILE A 334 1.64 -46.79 12.69
C ILE A 334 3.00 -46.09 12.74
N SER A 335 4.07 -46.85 12.99
CA SER A 335 5.39 -46.29 13.30
C SER A 335 6.56 -46.92 12.56
N GLU A 336 7.55 -46.12 12.15
CA GLU A 336 8.84 -46.63 11.65
C GLU A 336 8.73 -47.57 10.41
N ASN A 337 7.60 -47.54 9.71
CA ASN A 337 7.37 -48.34 8.51
C ASN A 337 7.93 -47.64 7.26
N ILE A 338 8.23 -48.43 6.23
CA ILE A 338 8.73 -47.92 4.94
C ILE A 338 7.79 -48.32 3.80
N PHE A 339 7.31 -47.31 3.07
CA PHE A 339 6.32 -47.44 2.00
C PHE A 339 6.96 -47.13 0.64
N TYR A 340 7.08 -48.13 -0.23
CA TYR A 340 7.68 -48.00 -1.57
C TYR A 340 6.63 -47.90 -2.67
N ASN A 341 7.05 -47.41 -3.85
CA ASN A 341 6.26 -47.42 -5.08
C ASN A 341 4.86 -46.82 -4.93
N ASN A 342 4.79 -45.64 -4.30
CA ASN A 342 3.56 -44.87 -4.05
C ASN A 342 2.58 -45.49 -3.04
N SER A 343 3.02 -46.51 -2.28
CA SER A 343 2.23 -47.11 -1.22
C SER A 343 1.79 -46.06 -0.18
N LEU A 344 0.50 -46.04 0.17
CA LEU A 344 -0.13 -45.01 1.00
C LEU A 344 -0.88 -45.62 2.20
N ILE A 345 -1.11 -44.80 3.23
CA ILE A 345 -1.97 -45.12 4.37
C ILE A 345 -3.31 -44.41 4.20
N SER A 346 -4.40 -45.15 4.37
CA SER A 346 -5.76 -44.58 4.45
C SER A 346 -6.48 -45.00 5.71
N ILE A 347 -6.90 -44.02 6.52
CA ILE A 347 -7.68 -44.21 7.73
C ILE A 347 -9.01 -43.46 7.58
N PHE A 348 -10.08 -44.20 7.30
CA PHE A 348 -11.43 -43.69 7.03
C PHE A 348 -12.37 -43.80 8.25
N ASP A 349 -13.60 -43.31 8.05
CA ASP A 349 -14.78 -43.46 8.92
C ASP A 349 -14.63 -43.01 10.38
N TYR A 350 -14.45 -41.69 10.58
CA TYR A 350 -14.39 -41.01 11.89
C TYR A 350 -13.42 -41.69 12.86
N SER A 351 -12.17 -41.76 12.40
CA SER A 351 -11.04 -42.28 13.13
C SER A 351 -10.70 -41.42 14.36
N TYR A 352 -10.21 -42.06 15.42
CA TYR A 352 -9.98 -41.43 16.72
C TYR A 352 -8.66 -41.87 17.35
N ASN A 353 -7.90 -40.92 17.90
CA ASN A 353 -6.64 -41.16 18.65
C ASN A 353 -5.53 -41.90 17.86
N ASN A 354 -5.47 -41.76 16.53
CA ASN A 354 -4.44 -42.49 15.77
C ASN A 354 -3.12 -41.72 15.75
N ILE A 355 -2.00 -42.44 15.88
CA ILE A 355 -0.65 -41.90 15.91
C ILE A 355 0.15 -42.48 14.73
N ILE A 356 0.58 -41.61 13.82
CA ILE A 356 1.38 -41.95 12.65
C ILE A 356 2.73 -41.25 12.81
N LEU A 357 3.78 -42.00 13.16
CA LEU A 357 5.09 -41.41 13.48
C LEU A 357 6.30 -42.09 12.84
N ASN A 358 7.36 -41.33 12.55
CA ASN A 358 8.65 -41.83 12.08
C ASN A 358 8.61 -42.69 10.80
N ASN A 359 7.51 -42.70 10.03
CA ASN A 359 7.41 -43.49 8.80
C ASN A 359 8.09 -42.79 7.61
N THR A 360 8.56 -43.57 6.63
CA THR A 360 9.14 -43.06 5.38
C THR A 360 8.33 -43.49 4.17
N PHE A 361 7.92 -42.54 3.33
CA PHE A 361 7.11 -42.74 2.12
C PHE A 361 7.91 -42.36 0.86
N TYR A 362 8.01 -43.27 -0.11
CA TYR A 362 8.58 -43.03 -1.44
C TYR A 362 7.47 -42.92 -2.49
N GLY A 363 7.06 -41.68 -2.78
CA GLY A 363 5.90 -41.33 -3.60
C GLY A 363 4.53 -41.58 -2.94
N GLY A 364 4.52 -42.13 -1.72
CA GLY A 364 3.32 -42.50 -0.96
C GLY A 364 2.60 -41.34 -0.29
N SER A 365 1.34 -41.53 0.08
CA SER A 365 0.48 -40.51 0.72
C SER A 365 -0.07 -40.97 2.08
N LEU A 366 -0.66 -40.02 2.81
CA LEU A 366 -1.39 -40.28 4.05
C LEU A 366 -2.76 -39.60 3.99
N PHE A 367 -3.82 -40.36 4.18
CA PHE A 367 -5.20 -39.86 4.28
C PHE A 367 -5.80 -40.25 5.63
N ILE A 368 -6.33 -39.27 6.38
CA ILE A 368 -7.00 -39.47 7.66
C ILE A 368 -8.33 -38.71 7.68
N ARG A 369 -9.39 -39.36 8.17
CA ARG A 369 -10.67 -38.71 8.45
C ARG A 369 -11.06 -38.88 9.92
N GLY A 370 -11.27 -37.80 10.67
CA GLY A 370 -11.71 -37.85 12.07
C GLY A 370 -10.90 -36.99 13.05
N ASP A 371 -10.98 -37.31 14.34
CA ASP A 371 -10.58 -36.44 15.45
C ASP A 371 -9.34 -36.97 16.23
N ASN A 372 -8.59 -36.04 16.84
CA ASN A 372 -7.49 -36.31 17.76
C ASN A 372 -6.36 -37.21 17.19
N ASN A 373 -6.07 -37.09 15.90
CA ASN A 373 -5.02 -37.84 15.23
C ASN A 373 -3.70 -37.03 15.22
N LYS A 374 -2.58 -37.72 15.41
CA LYS A 374 -1.23 -37.14 15.49
C LYS A 374 -0.37 -37.68 14.36
N VAL A 375 0.12 -36.80 13.49
CA VAL A 375 1.00 -37.13 12.36
C VAL A 375 2.35 -36.45 12.62
N PHE A 376 3.33 -37.21 13.10
CA PHE A 376 4.54 -36.66 13.71
C PHE A 376 5.86 -37.19 13.09
N ASN A 377 6.79 -36.30 12.72
CA ASN A 377 8.17 -36.63 12.33
C ASN A 377 8.33 -37.61 11.14
N ASN A 378 7.29 -37.79 10.32
CA ASN A 378 7.35 -38.65 9.12
C ASN A 378 8.20 -37.99 8.01
N LEU A 379 8.67 -38.79 7.05
CA LEU A 379 9.41 -38.34 5.86
C LEU A 379 8.70 -38.75 4.58
N PHE A 380 8.42 -37.78 3.69
CA PHE A 380 7.85 -38.03 2.36
C PHE A 380 8.88 -37.62 1.29
N ILE A 381 9.27 -38.57 0.44
CA ILE A 381 10.26 -38.41 -0.62
C ILE A 381 9.55 -38.61 -1.97
N ALA A 382 9.82 -37.75 -2.96
CA ALA A 382 9.27 -37.88 -4.30
C ALA A 382 9.90 -39.07 -5.05
N ASN A 383 9.10 -39.74 -5.89
CA ASN A 383 9.56 -40.85 -6.73
C ASN A 383 9.36 -40.49 -8.21
N GLY A 384 10.34 -39.80 -8.80
CA GLY A 384 10.25 -39.28 -10.16
C GLY A 384 9.23 -38.14 -10.27
N GLU A 385 8.18 -38.34 -11.07
CA GLU A 385 7.05 -37.40 -11.21
C GLU A 385 5.89 -37.70 -10.25
N VAL A 386 6.01 -38.70 -9.36
CA VAL A 386 4.98 -39.03 -8.37
C VAL A 386 5.34 -38.46 -7.00
N PHE A 387 4.37 -37.75 -6.41
CA PHE A 387 4.52 -37.00 -5.17
C PHE A 387 3.42 -37.40 -4.19
N GLY A 388 3.78 -37.52 -2.91
CA GLY A 388 2.85 -37.79 -1.84
C GLY A 388 1.99 -36.59 -1.46
N GLN A 389 1.06 -36.79 -0.53
CA GLN A 389 0.38 -35.72 0.20
C GLN A 389 0.00 -36.17 1.61
N ILE A 390 -0.12 -35.23 2.55
CA ILE A 390 -0.86 -35.45 3.81
C ILE A 390 -2.23 -34.80 3.66
N THR A 391 -3.30 -35.57 3.85
CA THR A 391 -4.68 -35.07 3.85
C THR A 391 -5.37 -35.46 5.14
N ILE A 392 -5.86 -34.48 5.90
CA ILE A 392 -6.70 -34.72 7.08
C ILE A 392 -8.02 -33.94 6.92
N CYS A 393 -9.16 -34.62 7.05
CA CYS A 393 -10.47 -34.00 6.91
C CYS A 393 -11.53 -34.44 7.93
N ASP A 394 -12.61 -33.64 8.01
CA ASP A 394 -13.81 -33.88 8.81
C ASP A 394 -13.52 -34.29 10.28
N GLY A 395 -13.00 -33.36 11.08
CA GLY A 395 -12.72 -33.63 12.50
C GLY A 395 -12.02 -32.49 13.23
N SER A 396 -11.48 -32.79 14.41
CA SER A 396 -10.98 -31.79 15.36
C SER A 396 -9.80 -32.26 16.19
N TYR A 397 -9.04 -31.31 16.74
CA TYR A 397 -7.86 -31.58 17.60
C TYR A 397 -6.78 -32.44 16.91
N ASN A 398 -6.64 -32.33 15.60
CA ASN A 398 -5.59 -33.04 14.87
C ASN A 398 -4.28 -32.25 14.92
N GLU A 399 -3.16 -32.96 15.02
CA GLU A 399 -1.81 -32.40 15.11
C GLU A 399 -0.97 -32.92 13.93
N ILE A 400 -0.42 -32.02 13.12
CA ILE A 400 0.53 -32.35 12.04
C ILE A 400 1.85 -31.66 12.37
N GLU A 401 2.85 -32.42 12.82
CA GLU A 401 4.04 -31.88 13.48
C GLU A 401 5.37 -32.49 13.01
N GLU A 402 6.40 -31.66 12.87
CA GLU A 402 7.79 -32.06 12.56
C GLU A 402 8.00 -32.91 11.28
N ASN A 403 7.00 -33.02 10.40
CA ASN A 403 7.11 -33.81 9.18
C ASN A 403 7.98 -33.08 8.14
N ILE A 404 8.79 -33.84 7.39
CA ILE A 404 9.61 -33.33 6.28
C ILE A 404 9.10 -33.95 4.99
N MET A 405 8.86 -33.14 3.96
CA MET A 405 8.18 -33.63 2.76
C MET A 405 8.59 -32.95 1.44
N GLU A 406 8.80 -33.77 0.42
CA GLU A 406 8.72 -33.42 -1.01
C GLU A 406 7.25 -33.58 -1.50
N ALA A 407 6.31 -32.98 -0.77
CA ALA A 407 4.86 -33.22 -0.81
C ALA A 407 4.09 -31.95 -0.38
N ASN A 408 2.75 -31.98 -0.39
CA ASN A 408 1.91 -30.93 0.19
C ASN A 408 1.06 -31.40 1.38
N ILE A 409 0.51 -30.44 2.13
CA ILE A 409 -0.49 -30.68 3.18
C ILE A 409 -1.83 -30.09 2.76
N ILE A 410 -2.91 -30.86 2.92
CA ILE A 410 -4.29 -30.43 2.71
C ILE A 410 -5.08 -30.71 3.99
N ILE A 411 -5.74 -29.69 4.53
CA ILE A 411 -6.76 -29.87 5.56
C ILE A 411 -8.10 -29.28 5.13
N ALA A 412 -9.19 -30.00 5.42
CA ALA A 412 -10.54 -29.62 5.03
C ALA A 412 -11.54 -29.91 6.15
N ASN A 413 -12.46 -28.99 6.43
CA ASN A 413 -13.48 -29.13 7.48
C ASN A 413 -12.90 -29.47 8.88
N LEU A 414 -11.72 -28.93 9.23
CA LEU A 414 -11.09 -29.17 10.53
C LEU A 414 -11.41 -28.08 11.55
N THR A 415 -11.43 -28.45 12.84
CA THR A 415 -11.49 -27.46 13.93
C THR A 415 -10.51 -27.70 15.09
N ASN A 416 -9.97 -26.64 15.69
CA ASN A 416 -9.08 -26.72 16.86
C ASN A 416 -7.81 -27.56 16.61
N SER A 417 -7.28 -27.53 15.39
CA SER A 417 -6.15 -28.36 14.94
C SER A 417 -4.86 -27.53 14.79
N VAL A 418 -3.70 -28.18 14.87
CA VAL A 418 -2.37 -27.55 14.82
C VAL A 418 -1.54 -28.14 13.68
N ILE A 419 -0.85 -27.26 12.95
CA ILE A 419 0.14 -27.60 11.92
C ILE A 419 1.42 -26.86 12.33
N GLU A 420 2.39 -27.56 12.93
CA GLU A 420 3.57 -26.93 13.53
C GLU A 420 4.91 -27.61 13.15
N ASN A 421 5.97 -26.82 12.99
CA ASN A 421 7.35 -27.31 12.76
C ASN A 421 7.56 -28.17 11.49
N ASN A 422 6.63 -28.19 10.54
CA ASN A 422 6.77 -28.98 9.31
C ASN A 422 7.68 -28.28 8.29
N ILE A 423 8.36 -29.08 7.47
CA ILE A 423 9.20 -28.62 6.37
C ILE A 423 8.61 -29.15 5.07
N ILE A 424 8.04 -28.24 4.28
CA ILE A 424 7.27 -28.52 3.08
C ILE A 424 8.04 -28.03 1.86
N SER A 425 8.32 -28.93 0.93
CA SER A 425 8.78 -28.61 -0.41
C SER A 425 7.86 -29.27 -1.43
N SER A 426 7.22 -28.48 -2.30
CA SER A 426 6.25 -29.03 -3.26
C SER A 426 6.71 -28.80 -4.69
N LEU A 427 7.02 -29.91 -5.35
CA LEU A 427 7.41 -29.96 -6.76
C LEU A 427 6.17 -29.99 -7.67
N GLU A 428 6.39 -30.21 -8.97
CA GLU A 428 5.51 -29.80 -10.08
C GLU A 428 4.04 -30.27 -10.09
N ALA A 429 3.63 -31.21 -9.26
CA ALA A 429 2.26 -31.74 -9.27
C ALA A 429 1.23 -30.86 -8.54
N PHE A 430 1.59 -30.24 -7.40
CA PHE A 430 0.62 -29.53 -6.56
C PHE A 430 0.62 -28.02 -6.78
N ARG A 431 -0.53 -27.40 -6.47
CA ARG A 431 -0.77 -25.97 -6.60
C ARG A 431 -0.48 -25.17 -5.32
N HIS A 432 -0.42 -25.83 -4.17
CA HIS A 432 -0.28 -25.19 -2.87
C HIS A 432 0.61 -26.04 -1.97
N GLY A 433 1.54 -25.42 -1.22
CA GLY A 433 2.36 -26.14 -0.23
C GLY A 433 1.53 -26.58 0.98
N LEU A 434 0.75 -25.65 1.53
CA LEU A 434 -0.29 -25.92 2.53
C LEU A 434 -1.63 -25.36 2.04
N ASN A 435 -2.68 -26.18 2.04
CA ASN A 435 -4.06 -25.76 1.74
C ASN A 435 -4.98 -25.97 2.96
N ILE A 436 -5.73 -24.92 3.33
CA ILE A 436 -6.69 -24.92 4.44
C ILE A 436 -8.05 -24.51 3.90
N GLU A 437 -9.00 -25.44 3.91
CA GLU A 437 -10.34 -25.24 3.34
C GLU A 437 -11.42 -25.46 4.39
N SER A 438 -12.43 -24.56 4.42
CA SER A 438 -13.65 -24.69 5.25
C SER A 438 -13.39 -25.02 6.73
N SER A 439 -12.26 -24.55 7.27
CA SER A 439 -11.74 -24.94 8.58
C SER A 439 -11.79 -23.77 9.57
N SER A 440 -11.69 -24.04 10.87
CA SER A 440 -11.73 -22.97 11.88
C SER A 440 -10.90 -23.25 13.13
N TYR A 441 -10.41 -22.21 13.80
CA TYR A 441 -9.53 -22.37 14.98
C TYR A 441 -8.28 -23.23 14.64
N ILE A 442 -7.62 -22.92 13.52
CA ILE A 442 -6.40 -23.63 13.10
C ILE A 442 -5.17 -22.78 13.44
N THR A 443 -4.18 -23.40 14.04
CA THR A 443 -2.86 -22.79 14.27
C THR A 443 -1.85 -23.35 13.26
N VAL A 444 -1.17 -22.46 12.54
CA VAL A 444 -0.11 -22.78 11.57
C VAL A 444 1.17 -22.11 12.06
N LYS A 445 2.08 -22.86 12.67
CA LYS A 445 3.21 -22.28 13.43
C LYS A 445 4.58 -22.81 13.04
N ASN A 446 5.55 -21.92 12.85
CA ASN A 446 6.97 -22.25 12.62
C ASN A 446 7.21 -23.29 11.51
N ASN A 447 6.32 -23.36 10.51
CA ASN A 447 6.51 -24.21 9.33
C ASN A 447 7.44 -23.51 8.33
N THR A 448 8.21 -24.28 7.58
CA THR A 448 9.02 -23.76 6.47
C THR A 448 8.54 -24.35 5.15
N ILE A 449 8.11 -23.47 4.24
CA ILE A 449 7.55 -23.80 2.95
C ILE A 449 8.45 -23.21 1.88
N TYR A 450 9.05 -24.05 1.04
CA TYR A 450 10.02 -23.63 0.03
C TYR A 450 9.90 -24.44 -1.27
N ASN A 451 10.61 -24.02 -2.32
CA ASN A 451 10.66 -24.69 -3.63
C ASN A 451 9.29 -24.94 -4.30
N ILE A 452 8.25 -24.19 -3.94
CA ILE A 452 6.91 -24.32 -4.53
C ILE A 452 6.95 -23.92 -6.00
N THR A 453 6.94 -24.90 -6.89
CA THR A 453 7.06 -24.65 -8.34
C THR A 453 5.79 -24.05 -8.94
N LYS A 454 4.60 -24.43 -8.45
CA LYS A 454 3.31 -23.95 -8.97
C LYS A 454 2.40 -23.44 -7.86
N GLY A 455 1.82 -22.25 -8.08
CA GLY A 455 0.83 -21.62 -7.20
C GLY A 455 1.39 -21.06 -5.89
N THR A 456 0.72 -21.33 -4.76
CA THR A 456 0.83 -20.54 -3.52
C THR A 456 1.60 -21.27 -2.41
N GLY A 457 2.32 -20.55 -1.55
CA GLY A 457 2.90 -21.13 -0.32
C GLY A 457 1.82 -21.68 0.63
N ILE A 458 0.99 -20.79 1.21
CA ILE A 458 -0.18 -21.13 2.02
C ILE A 458 -1.46 -20.62 1.36
N CYS A 459 -2.43 -21.49 1.13
CA CYS A 459 -3.76 -21.13 0.64
C CYS A 459 -4.80 -21.33 1.76
N ILE A 460 -5.66 -20.33 1.97
CA ILE A 460 -6.77 -20.38 2.94
C ILE A 460 -8.06 -19.98 2.25
N SER A 461 -9.04 -20.89 2.23
CA SER A 461 -10.36 -20.66 1.65
C SER A 461 -11.50 -20.96 2.64
N GLU A 462 -12.51 -20.09 2.64
CA GLU A 462 -13.79 -20.26 3.36
C GLU A 462 -13.62 -20.58 4.86
N SER A 463 -12.56 -20.05 5.48
CA SER A 463 -12.11 -20.41 6.82
C SER A 463 -12.21 -19.26 7.83
N PHE A 464 -12.32 -19.57 9.12
CA PHE A 464 -12.54 -18.59 10.19
C PHE A 464 -11.60 -18.82 11.37
N LYS A 465 -10.98 -17.75 11.89
CA LYS A 465 -10.07 -17.84 13.06
C LYS A 465 -8.88 -18.76 12.77
N ILE A 466 -8.02 -18.31 11.86
CA ILE A 466 -6.75 -18.98 11.54
C ILE A 466 -5.59 -18.11 12.02
N GLU A 467 -4.63 -18.72 12.71
CA GLU A 467 -3.44 -18.06 13.25
C GLU A 467 -2.19 -18.62 12.53
N MET A 468 -1.46 -17.74 11.84
CA MET A 468 -0.22 -18.04 11.13
C MET A 468 0.94 -17.34 11.83
N ILE A 469 1.79 -18.10 12.52
CA ILE A 469 2.81 -17.59 13.45
C ILE A 469 4.20 -18.10 13.05
N GLU A 470 5.19 -17.21 12.92
CA GLU A 470 6.62 -17.56 12.75
C GLU A 470 7.00 -18.41 11.51
N ASN A 471 6.09 -18.60 10.54
CA ASN A 471 6.34 -19.42 9.35
C ASN A 471 7.29 -18.74 8.36
N SER A 472 8.10 -19.53 7.67
CA SER A 472 9.03 -19.08 6.61
C SER A 472 8.53 -19.58 5.25
N ILE A 473 8.18 -18.67 4.34
CA ILE A 473 7.57 -18.97 3.04
C ILE A 473 8.43 -18.37 1.92
N GLY A 474 9.14 -19.24 1.21
CA GLY A 474 10.12 -18.85 0.20
C GLY A 474 9.89 -19.50 -1.17
N PHE A 475 10.36 -18.84 -2.22
CA PHE A 475 10.37 -19.39 -3.57
C PHE A 475 11.79 -19.33 -4.16
N LEU A 476 12.12 -20.31 -5.01
CA LEU A 476 13.33 -20.26 -5.85
C LEU A 476 12.94 -20.00 -7.31
N GLY A 477 13.80 -19.29 -8.03
CA GLY A 477 13.71 -19.11 -9.48
C GLY A 477 12.82 -17.95 -9.96
N THR A 478 13.19 -17.42 -11.14
CA THR A 478 12.52 -16.28 -11.81
C THR A 478 11.46 -16.73 -12.81
N GLU A 479 10.55 -17.61 -12.39
CA GLU A 479 9.61 -18.24 -13.32
C GLU A 479 8.46 -17.31 -13.74
N ILE A 480 7.78 -17.71 -14.81
CA ILE A 480 6.73 -16.91 -15.48
C ILE A 480 5.38 -17.02 -14.74
N ASP A 481 5.21 -18.04 -13.91
CA ASP A 481 3.96 -18.34 -13.24
C ASP A 481 3.73 -17.50 -11.99
N GLN A 482 2.46 -17.17 -11.75
CA GLN A 482 2.03 -16.34 -10.64
C GLN A 482 2.04 -17.15 -9.34
N ARG A 483 2.92 -16.79 -8.42
CA ARG A 483 3.02 -17.37 -7.08
C ARG A 483 2.81 -16.31 -6.01
N GLU A 484 1.92 -16.59 -5.07
CA GLU A 484 1.74 -15.80 -3.86
C GLU A 484 2.35 -16.52 -2.65
N GLY A 485 2.90 -15.77 -1.69
CA GLY A 485 3.33 -16.33 -0.41
C GLY A 485 2.14 -16.93 0.34
N ILE A 486 1.15 -16.08 0.63
CA ILE A 486 -0.13 -16.47 1.23
C ILE A 486 -1.27 -15.97 0.33
N ASN A 487 -2.32 -16.78 0.18
CA ASN A 487 -3.55 -16.40 -0.54
C ASN A 487 -4.77 -16.64 0.36
N LEU A 488 -5.57 -15.59 0.54
CA LEU A 488 -6.72 -15.55 1.45
C LEU A 488 -8.00 -15.35 0.65
N TYR A 489 -8.96 -16.27 0.78
CA TYR A 489 -10.20 -16.26 0.00
C TYR A 489 -11.42 -16.50 0.90
N LEU A 490 -12.41 -15.59 0.86
CA LEU A 490 -13.68 -15.71 1.61
C LEU A 490 -13.51 -16.05 3.11
N SER A 491 -12.41 -15.61 3.71
CA SER A 491 -12.00 -16.00 5.06
C SER A 491 -12.04 -14.81 6.03
N SER A 492 -12.09 -15.04 7.34
CA SER A 492 -12.18 -13.93 8.30
C SER A 492 -11.61 -14.25 9.68
N ASN A 493 -11.33 -13.20 10.45
CA ASN A 493 -10.71 -13.29 11.77
C ASN A 493 -9.32 -13.95 11.68
N LEU A 494 -8.44 -13.42 10.83
CA LEU A 494 -7.13 -14.04 10.56
C LEU A 494 -6.02 -13.27 11.27
N SER A 495 -5.04 -14.00 11.83
CA SER A 495 -3.84 -13.41 12.43
C SER A 495 -2.61 -13.93 11.70
N ILE A 496 -1.81 -13.02 11.14
CA ILE A 496 -0.58 -13.32 10.38
C ILE A 496 0.55 -12.58 11.09
N ILE A 497 1.31 -13.28 11.93
CA ILE A 497 2.25 -12.69 12.88
C ILE A 497 3.66 -13.30 12.77
N TYR A 498 4.70 -12.47 12.71
CA TYR A 498 6.12 -12.88 12.68
C TYR A 498 6.52 -13.83 11.51
N ASN A 499 5.76 -13.85 10.42
CA ASN A 499 6.08 -14.68 9.25
C ASN A 499 7.12 -13.99 8.35
N GLU A 500 7.92 -14.81 7.67
CA GLU A 500 8.94 -14.38 6.71
C GLU A 500 8.47 -14.81 5.31
N ILE A 501 8.26 -13.86 4.39
CA ILE A 501 7.74 -14.12 3.04
C ILE A 501 8.69 -13.52 2.01
N PHE A 502 9.30 -14.37 1.17
CA PHE A 502 10.36 -13.93 0.26
C PHE A 502 10.33 -14.55 -1.14
N ASN A 503 10.84 -13.80 -2.12
CA ASN A 503 10.96 -14.20 -3.53
C ASN A 503 9.63 -14.53 -4.26
N ALA A 504 8.47 -14.11 -3.74
CA ALA A 504 7.19 -14.39 -4.40
C ALA A 504 7.09 -13.70 -5.77
N THR A 505 6.71 -14.45 -6.81
CA THR A 505 6.66 -13.98 -8.20
C THR A 505 5.42 -13.15 -8.54
N ARG A 506 4.46 -13.05 -7.62
CA ARG A 506 3.34 -12.10 -7.69
C ARG A 506 3.17 -11.32 -6.38
N MET A 507 2.54 -11.91 -5.36
CA MET A 507 2.15 -11.20 -4.13
C MET A 507 2.78 -11.83 -2.89
N GLY A 508 3.14 -11.05 -1.88
CA GLY A 508 3.51 -11.59 -0.57
C GLY A 508 2.28 -12.20 0.10
N ILE A 509 1.24 -11.37 0.33
CA ILE A 509 -0.11 -11.82 0.70
C ILE A 509 -1.13 -11.26 -0.29
N ALA A 510 -1.93 -12.14 -0.87
CA ALA A 510 -3.09 -11.81 -1.69
C ALA A 510 -4.38 -12.06 -0.91
N SER A 511 -5.38 -11.19 -1.09
CA SER A 511 -6.67 -11.28 -0.40
C SER A 511 -7.85 -11.02 -1.32
N TYR A 512 -8.92 -11.81 -1.18
CA TYR A 512 -10.21 -11.57 -1.81
C TYR A 512 -11.38 -11.82 -0.85
N LYS A 513 -12.10 -10.74 -0.52
CA LYS A 513 -13.23 -10.73 0.43
C LYS A 513 -12.83 -11.29 1.81
N THR A 514 -11.67 -10.89 2.28
CA THR A 514 -11.14 -11.25 3.60
C THR A 514 -11.32 -10.10 4.56
N ASN A 515 -11.86 -10.35 5.76
CA ASN A 515 -12.23 -9.29 6.70
C ASN A 515 -11.76 -9.60 8.12
N SER A 516 -11.56 -8.56 8.94
CA SER A 516 -11.06 -8.70 10.32
C SER A 516 -9.73 -9.47 10.35
N THR A 517 -8.71 -8.92 9.69
CA THR A 517 -7.40 -9.58 9.53
C THR A 517 -6.30 -8.70 10.08
N THR A 518 -5.47 -9.28 10.95
CA THR A 518 -4.28 -8.63 11.53
C THR A 518 -3.03 -9.19 10.86
N ILE A 519 -2.19 -8.31 10.33
CA ILE A 519 -0.91 -8.60 9.70
C ILE A 519 0.14 -7.84 10.51
N GLU A 520 0.86 -8.55 11.39
CA GLU A 520 1.72 -7.95 12.39
C GLU A 520 3.16 -8.48 12.37
N SER A 521 4.15 -7.58 12.42
CA SER A 521 5.57 -7.93 12.61
C SER A 521 6.13 -8.94 11.60
N ASN A 522 5.57 -9.00 10.39
CA ASN A 522 6.05 -9.89 9.32
C ASN A 522 7.16 -9.21 8.50
N PHE A 523 8.00 -10.03 7.88
CA PHE A 523 9.09 -9.59 7.00
C PHE A 523 8.83 -9.99 5.55
N PHE A 524 8.81 -9.01 4.64
CA PHE A 524 8.58 -9.18 3.21
C PHE A 524 9.82 -8.79 2.41
N TYR A 525 10.36 -9.72 1.61
CA TYR A 525 11.58 -9.48 0.84
C TYR A 525 11.51 -9.92 -0.62
N ASN A 526 11.99 -9.07 -1.54
CA ASN A 526 12.14 -9.39 -2.96
C ASN A 526 10.84 -9.91 -3.61
N ILE A 527 9.77 -9.13 -3.51
CA ILE A 527 8.43 -9.50 -4.01
C ILE A 527 8.18 -8.83 -5.36
N SER A 528 7.73 -9.61 -6.34
CA SER A 528 7.72 -9.20 -7.76
C SER A 528 6.60 -8.25 -8.19
N LEU A 529 5.54 -8.10 -7.39
CA LEU A 529 4.46 -7.15 -7.65
C LEU A 529 4.04 -6.42 -6.37
N TYR A 530 3.30 -7.09 -5.48
CA TYR A 530 2.76 -6.45 -4.26
C TYR A 530 3.20 -7.18 -3.00
N GLY A 531 3.75 -6.49 -2.00
CA GLY A 531 3.96 -7.07 -0.67
C GLY A 531 2.63 -7.56 -0.07
N LEU A 532 1.65 -6.65 0.02
CA LEU A 532 0.25 -6.93 0.35
C LEU A 532 -0.68 -6.44 -0.76
N HIS A 533 -1.72 -7.23 -1.09
CA HIS A 533 -2.80 -6.81 -1.98
C HIS A 533 -4.17 -7.15 -1.39
N PHE A 534 -4.85 -6.11 -0.91
CA PHE A 534 -6.14 -6.14 -0.23
C PHE A 534 -7.14 -5.18 -0.92
N PRO A 535 -7.61 -5.48 -2.14
CA PRO A 535 -8.60 -4.65 -2.83
C PRO A 535 -9.95 -4.65 -2.10
N ALA A 536 -10.77 -3.63 -2.36
CA ALA A 536 -12.17 -3.60 -1.91
C ALA A 536 -12.92 -4.88 -2.39
N PRO A 537 -13.84 -5.47 -1.60
CA PRO A 537 -14.52 -4.87 -0.45
C PRO A 537 -14.02 -5.40 0.93
N ASN A 538 -12.71 -5.62 1.09
CA ASN A 538 -12.14 -6.00 2.39
C ASN A 538 -12.40 -4.91 3.46
N TYR A 539 -12.57 -5.30 4.73
CA TYR A 539 -12.74 -4.34 5.83
C TYR A 539 -12.17 -4.86 7.16
N ASN A 540 -11.92 -3.95 8.11
CA ASN A 540 -11.28 -4.24 9.40
C ASN A 540 -9.89 -4.89 9.22
N ILE A 541 -9.01 -4.29 8.41
CA ILE A 541 -7.65 -4.80 8.20
C ILE A 541 -6.67 -3.99 9.06
N ILE A 542 -5.84 -4.67 9.85
CA ILE A 542 -4.78 -4.06 10.64
C ILE A 542 -3.45 -4.52 10.07
N ILE A 543 -2.61 -3.58 9.62
CA ILE A 543 -1.27 -3.83 9.09
C ILE A 543 -0.29 -3.06 9.97
N GLN A 544 0.40 -3.76 10.88
CA GLN A 544 1.26 -3.10 11.88
C GLN A 544 2.65 -3.72 12.06
N ASN A 545 3.65 -2.89 12.37
CA ASN A 545 5.03 -3.33 12.66
C ASN A 545 5.72 -4.17 11.57
N ASN A 546 5.19 -4.24 10.35
CA ASN A 546 5.77 -5.07 9.29
C ASN A 546 6.95 -4.36 8.62
N THR A 547 7.87 -5.14 8.05
CA THR A 547 8.99 -4.64 7.24
C THR A 547 8.86 -5.11 5.80
N PHE A 548 8.88 -4.17 4.86
CA PHE A 548 8.86 -4.40 3.41
C PHE A 548 10.17 -3.93 2.79
N GLU A 549 10.91 -4.86 2.21
CA GLU A 549 12.27 -4.64 1.72
C GLU A 549 12.39 -5.13 0.27
N THR A 550 12.76 -4.25 -0.66
CA THR A 550 12.91 -4.58 -2.10
C THR A 550 11.61 -5.11 -2.75
N MET A 551 10.68 -4.21 -3.09
CA MET A 551 9.43 -4.55 -3.81
C MET A 551 9.51 -4.08 -5.27
N LEU A 552 9.21 -4.93 -6.26
CA LEU A 552 9.35 -4.58 -7.68
C LEU A 552 8.18 -3.78 -8.28
N ASP A 553 7.08 -3.57 -7.54
CA ASP A 553 6.06 -2.55 -7.82
C ASP A 553 5.65 -1.83 -6.51
N ARG A 554 4.76 -2.43 -5.68
CA ARG A 554 4.23 -1.79 -4.45
C ARG A 554 4.49 -2.60 -3.18
N ALA A 555 4.67 -1.94 -2.02
CA ALA A 555 4.71 -2.65 -0.74
C ALA A 555 3.29 -2.99 -0.25
N ILE A 556 2.42 -2.00 -0.09
CA ILE A 556 1.05 -2.18 0.38
C ILE A 556 0.08 -1.62 -0.66
N ASP A 557 -0.89 -2.43 -1.10
CA ASP A 557 -2.02 -2.01 -1.93
C ASP A 557 -3.32 -2.41 -1.24
N ILE A 558 -4.10 -1.43 -0.76
CA ILE A 558 -5.25 -1.66 0.13
C ILE A 558 -6.39 -0.67 -0.09
N GLY A 559 -7.60 -1.22 -0.29
CA GLY A 559 -8.85 -0.47 -0.37
C GLY A 559 -9.92 -1.03 0.57
N GLY A 560 -11.10 -0.44 0.56
CA GLY A 560 -12.21 -0.84 1.44
C GLY A 560 -12.38 0.12 2.61
N THR A 561 -12.68 -0.38 3.83
CA THR A 561 -13.04 0.50 4.95
C THR A 561 -12.54 0.04 6.33
N ASN A 562 -12.45 0.99 7.26
CA ASN A 562 -12.10 0.78 8.68
C ASN A 562 -10.80 -0.01 8.88
N SER A 563 -9.72 0.43 8.21
CA SER A 563 -8.41 -0.23 8.27
C SER A 563 -7.34 0.68 8.87
N ILE A 564 -6.34 0.08 9.50
CA ILE A 564 -5.24 0.78 10.19
C ILE A 564 -3.92 0.27 9.63
N ILE A 565 -3.07 1.17 9.17
CA ILE A 565 -1.74 0.91 8.63
C ILE A 565 -0.76 1.68 9.50
N GLN A 566 -0.09 1.01 10.45
CA GLN A 566 0.70 1.70 11.47
C GLN A 566 2.09 1.11 11.75
N ASP A 567 3.04 1.96 12.09
CA ASP A 567 4.38 1.56 12.57
C ASP A 567 5.16 0.63 11.59
N ASN A 568 4.78 0.58 10.31
CA ASN A 568 5.44 -0.27 9.31
C ASN A 568 6.70 0.43 8.76
N THR A 569 7.71 -0.38 8.39
CA THR A 569 8.91 0.08 7.67
C THR A 569 8.85 -0.38 6.22
N ILE A 570 8.97 0.55 5.26
CA ILE A 570 8.89 0.28 3.82
C ILE A 570 10.12 0.88 3.14
N ARG A 571 10.90 0.06 2.43
CA ARG A 571 12.12 0.47 1.72
C ARG A 571 12.27 -0.13 0.33
N HIS A 572 13.01 0.56 -0.53
CA HIS A 572 13.45 0.08 -1.85
C HIS A 572 12.30 -0.44 -2.73
N CYS A 573 11.19 0.31 -2.80
CA CYS A 573 10.04 -0.06 -3.61
C CYS A 573 10.07 0.67 -4.96
N TYR A 574 9.95 -0.06 -6.07
CA TYR A 574 10.14 0.50 -7.41
C TYR A 574 9.08 1.55 -7.82
N SER A 575 7.84 1.45 -7.32
CA SER A 575 6.70 2.23 -7.83
C SER A 575 5.91 2.95 -6.75
N SER A 576 5.51 2.28 -5.66
CA SER A 576 4.82 2.97 -4.55
C SER A 576 5.05 2.29 -3.21
N GLY A 577 5.06 3.06 -2.12
CA GLY A 577 5.07 2.52 -0.76
C GLY A 577 3.69 1.96 -0.41
N ILE A 578 2.76 2.87 -0.14
CA ILE A 578 1.36 2.56 0.18
C ILE A 578 0.45 3.09 -0.94
N SER A 579 -0.43 2.23 -1.44
CA SER A 579 -1.34 2.46 -2.55
C SER A 579 -2.78 2.24 -2.12
N LEU A 580 -3.65 3.19 -2.43
CA LEU A 580 -5.00 3.31 -1.88
C LEU A 580 -6.08 3.28 -2.99
N PRO A 581 -6.48 2.08 -3.47
CA PRO A 581 -7.65 1.90 -4.33
C PRO A 581 -8.97 2.10 -3.55
N SER A 582 -9.35 3.35 -3.30
CA SER A 582 -10.53 3.75 -2.52
C SER A 582 -10.55 3.12 -1.12
N LEU A 583 -9.77 3.72 -0.22
CA LEU A 583 -9.79 3.43 1.21
C LEU A 583 -10.65 4.48 1.95
N SER A 584 -11.48 4.04 2.90
CA SER A 584 -12.33 4.93 3.68
C SER A 584 -12.31 4.68 5.19
N PHE A 585 -12.59 5.70 6.00
CA PHE A 585 -12.66 5.63 7.47
C PHE A 585 -11.42 4.96 8.08
N SER A 586 -10.23 5.33 7.62
CA SER A 586 -8.99 4.56 7.83
C SER A 586 -7.84 5.45 8.27
N LYS A 587 -6.78 4.83 8.81
CA LYS A 587 -5.62 5.53 9.37
C LYS A 587 -4.30 4.99 8.80
N ILE A 588 -3.39 5.91 8.49
CA ILE A 588 -2.01 5.62 8.05
C ILE A 588 -1.08 6.41 8.96
N ILE A 589 -0.54 5.76 9.99
CA ILE A 589 0.14 6.47 11.10
C ILE A 589 1.51 5.90 11.48
N ASN A 590 2.45 6.76 11.85
CA ASN A 590 3.79 6.37 12.34
C ASN A 590 4.62 5.48 11.37
N ASN A 591 4.28 5.38 10.08
CA ASN A 591 5.02 4.54 9.15
C ASN A 591 6.33 5.22 8.71
N ASN A 592 7.35 4.40 8.46
CA ASN A 592 8.68 4.82 8.00
C ASN A 592 8.88 4.38 6.55
N ILE A 593 8.80 5.32 5.60
CA ILE A 593 8.74 5.03 4.16
C ILE A 593 9.91 5.73 3.45
N ILE A 594 10.91 4.96 3.01
CA ILE A 594 12.19 5.46 2.49
C ILE A 594 12.50 4.84 1.13
N ASP A 595 13.16 5.58 0.23
CA ASP A 595 13.74 5.07 -1.03
C ASP A 595 12.68 4.41 -1.95
N ILE A 596 11.69 5.21 -2.37
CA ILE A 596 10.55 4.78 -3.18
C ILE A 596 10.62 5.40 -4.58
N GLY A 597 10.68 4.59 -5.62
CA GLY A 597 10.85 5.05 -7.01
C GLY A 597 9.71 5.95 -7.53
N GLY A 598 8.50 5.82 -6.99
CA GLY A 598 7.36 6.70 -7.28
C GLY A 598 6.83 7.42 -6.02
N SER A 599 5.54 7.32 -5.74
CA SER A 599 4.91 7.97 -4.58
C SER A 599 5.08 7.15 -3.30
N ALA A 600 5.46 7.77 -2.19
CA ALA A 600 5.56 7.08 -0.90
C ALA A 600 4.16 6.64 -0.40
N ILE A 601 3.17 7.52 -0.49
CA ILE A 601 1.74 7.19 -0.31
C ILE A 601 0.95 7.76 -1.49
N SER A 602 0.07 6.98 -2.11
CA SER A 602 -0.82 7.47 -3.18
C SER A 602 -2.21 6.88 -3.17
N SER A 603 -3.20 7.69 -3.57
CA SER A 603 -4.51 7.20 -4.01
C SER A 603 -4.64 7.39 -5.52
N TYR A 604 -5.30 6.46 -6.20
CA TYR A 604 -5.62 6.57 -7.63
C TYR A 604 -7.13 6.44 -7.91
N TRP A 605 -7.92 6.13 -6.88
CA TRP A 605 -9.37 6.28 -6.82
C TRP A 605 -9.71 6.98 -5.50
N GLY A 606 -10.79 7.77 -5.49
CA GLY A 606 -11.13 8.63 -4.36
C GLY A 606 -11.22 7.91 -3.01
N CYS A 607 -10.60 8.49 -2.00
CA CYS A 607 -10.61 8.06 -0.60
C CYS A 607 -11.46 9.02 0.25
N LEU A 608 -12.00 8.54 1.38
CA LEU A 608 -12.91 9.33 2.23
C LEU A 608 -12.64 9.10 3.72
N ASN A 609 -12.50 10.17 4.52
CA ASN A 609 -12.30 10.05 5.97
C ASN A 609 -10.99 9.28 6.26
N LEU A 610 -9.87 9.90 5.87
CA LEU A 610 -8.52 9.31 5.93
C LEU A 610 -7.60 10.19 6.79
N GLU A 611 -7.03 9.60 7.83
CA GLU A 611 -6.00 10.24 8.65
C GLU A 611 -4.61 9.73 8.24
N ILE A 612 -3.72 10.63 7.85
CA ILE A 612 -2.31 10.37 7.55
C ILE A 612 -1.47 11.16 8.57
N ALA A 613 -0.97 10.50 9.61
CA ALA A 613 -0.33 11.20 10.74
C ALA A 613 1.02 10.63 11.20
N ASN A 614 1.96 11.51 11.59
CA ASN A 614 3.28 11.16 12.13
C ASN A 614 4.14 10.22 11.25
N ASN A 615 3.89 10.13 9.94
CA ASN A 615 4.70 9.28 9.07
C ASN A 615 6.03 9.99 8.74
N PHE A 616 7.12 9.23 8.67
CA PHE A 616 8.40 9.69 8.14
C PHE A 616 8.54 9.23 6.69
N ILE A 617 8.74 10.17 5.78
CA ILE A 617 8.84 9.92 4.33
C ILE A 617 10.12 10.56 3.80
N SER A 618 10.95 9.80 3.10
CA SER A 618 12.10 10.38 2.41
C SER A 618 12.56 9.65 1.15
N ASN A 619 13.24 10.36 0.25
CA ASN A 619 13.82 9.83 -0.99
C ASN A 619 12.77 9.17 -1.89
N SER A 620 11.77 9.94 -2.31
CA SER A 620 10.74 9.45 -3.25
C SER A 620 10.43 10.45 -4.36
N SER A 621 9.76 10.00 -5.44
CA SER A 621 9.35 10.91 -6.51
C SER A 621 8.27 11.90 -6.04
N TYR A 622 7.30 11.40 -5.26
CA TYR A 622 6.30 12.19 -4.54
C TYR A 622 6.22 11.70 -3.10
N GLY A 623 5.91 12.60 -2.15
CA GLY A 623 5.62 12.21 -0.77
C GLY A 623 4.22 11.60 -0.69
N LEU A 624 3.23 12.47 -0.53
CA LEU A 624 1.80 12.12 -0.62
C LEU A 624 1.25 12.56 -1.98
N GLY A 625 0.63 11.66 -2.73
CA GLY A 625 -0.06 11.98 -3.99
C GLY A 625 -1.49 11.46 -3.97
N LEU A 626 -2.45 12.33 -3.62
CA LEU A 626 -3.85 11.95 -3.46
C LEU A 626 -4.71 12.53 -4.60
N SER A 627 -5.65 11.73 -5.10
CA SER A 627 -6.58 12.13 -6.16
C SER A 627 -8.04 11.93 -5.74
N ASP A 628 -8.91 12.87 -6.10
CA ASP A 628 -10.38 12.85 -5.89
C ASP A 628 -10.79 12.41 -4.47
N SER A 629 -10.07 12.86 -3.43
CA SER A 629 -10.19 12.36 -2.05
C SER A 629 -10.68 13.45 -1.07
N LEU A 630 -11.54 13.08 -0.11
CA LEU A 630 -12.24 14.00 0.80
C LEU A 630 -12.16 13.60 2.28
N ASP A 631 -12.50 14.54 3.17
CA ASP A 631 -12.45 14.38 4.63
C ASP A 631 -11.05 13.88 5.05
N LEU A 632 -10.03 14.65 4.68
CA LEU A 632 -8.61 14.31 4.87
C LEU A 632 -8.00 15.05 6.05
N ILE A 633 -7.24 14.34 6.88
CA ILE A 633 -6.41 14.91 7.94
C ILE A 633 -4.97 14.45 7.71
N ILE A 634 -4.10 15.37 7.29
CA ILE A 634 -2.68 15.12 7.03
C ILE A 634 -1.88 15.92 8.06
N GLN A 635 -1.41 15.23 9.12
CA GLN A 635 -0.86 15.92 10.29
C GLN A 635 0.49 15.39 10.79
N LYS A 636 1.40 16.28 11.18
CA LYS A 636 2.66 15.91 11.88
C LYS A 636 3.59 14.95 11.11
N ASN A 637 3.44 14.84 9.80
CA ASN A 637 4.33 14.02 8.98
C ASN A 637 5.64 14.78 8.72
N THR A 638 6.77 14.07 8.72
CA THR A 638 8.07 14.61 8.29
C THR A 638 8.36 14.08 6.89
N ILE A 639 8.43 14.96 5.89
CA ILE A 639 8.57 14.60 4.48
C ILE A 639 9.77 15.36 3.90
N THR A 640 10.83 14.64 3.52
CA THR A 640 12.10 15.25 3.09
C THR A 640 12.72 14.59 1.86
N ASN A 641 13.48 15.34 1.06
CA ASN A 641 14.21 14.82 -0.12
C ASN A 641 13.26 14.16 -1.14
N ILE A 642 12.27 14.91 -1.59
CA ILE A 642 11.27 14.45 -2.57
C ILE A 642 11.57 15.07 -3.93
N LEU A 643 11.51 14.30 -5.02
CA LEU A 643 11.90 14.79 -6.35
C LEU A 643 10.97 15.90 -6.88
N ASP A 644 9.66 15.75 -6.69
CA ASP A 644 8.64 16.71 -7.16
C ASP A 644 7.90 17.35 -5.98
N VAL A 645 6.77 16.80 -5.54
CA VAL A 645 5.90 17.43 -4.53
C VAL A 645 5.84 16.63 -3.24
N SER A 646 6.01 17.29 -2.08
CA SER A 646 5.92 16.63 -0.77
C SER A 646 4.49 16.24 -0.40
N ILE A 647 3.51 17.14 -0.59
CA ILE A 647 2.07 16.85 -0.48
C ILE A 647 1.35 17.39 -1.72
N HIS A 648 0.81 16.49 -2.55
CA HIS A 648 0.01 16.83 -3.73
C HIS A 648 -1.40 16.28 -3.58
N ILE A 649 -2.41 17.16 -3.67
CA ILE A 649 -3.82 16.78 -3.72
C ILE A 649 -4.42 17.29 -5.03
N SER A 650 -5.03 16.38 -5.79
CA SER A 650 -5.50 16.63 -7.13
C SER A 650 -6.98 16.28 -7.29
N PHE A 651 -7.72 17.11 -8.01
CA PHE A 651 -9.12 16.84 -8.35
C PHE A 651 -9.28 16.83 -9.87
N THR A 652 -9.42 15.64 -10.44
CA THR A 652 -9.56 15.48 -11.90
C THR A 652 -11.02 15.36 -12.33
N GLY A 653 -11.89 14.98 -11.39
CA GLY A 653 -13.28 14.64 -11.68
C GLY A 653 -13.44 13.32 -12.44
N ASP A 654 -12.39 12.49 -12.47
CA ASP A 654 -12.47 11.14 -13.06
C ASP A 654 -13.34 10.22 -12.20
N TYR A 655 -13.45 10.49 -10.89
CA TYR A 655 -14.44 9.88 -9.99
C TYR A 655 -15.50 10.88 -9.51
N PRO A 656 -16.80 10.53 -9.57
CA PRO A 656 -17.87 11.43 -9.14
C PRO A 656 -17.87 11.55 -7.60
N ILE A 657 -17.43 12.72 -7.12
CA ILE A 657 -17.43 13.10 -5.71
C ILE A 657 -18.83 12.92 -5.08
N ASP A 658 -19.90 13.21 -5.83
CA ASP A 658 -21.32 13.01 -5.46
C ASP A 658 -21.69 11.58 -4.99
N SER A 659 -20.86 10.58 -5.28
CA SER A 659 -21.07 9.20 -4.82
C SER A 659 -20.68 8.99 -3.35
N PHE A 660 -19.99 9.94 -2.73
CA PHE A 660 -19.56 9.90 -1.34
C PHE A 660 -20.42 10.82 -0.47
N HIS A 661 -21.09 10.25 0.55
CA HIS A 661 -21.68 11.03 1.62
C HIS A 661 -20.58 11.52 2.58
N SER A 662 -19.85 12.54 2.15
CA SER A 662 -18.90 13.27 3.00
C SER A 662 -19.62 13.89 4.22
N ALA A 663 -18.96 13.86 5.36
CA ALA A 663 -19.49 14.40 6.61
C ALA A 663 -19.15 15.89 6.79
N THR A 664 -18.03 16.34 6.22
CA THR A 664 -17.46 17.67 6.47
C THR A 664 -17.04 18.43 5.21
N ASN A 665 -16.74 17.74 4.10
CA ASN A 665 -16.07 18.29 2.92
C ASN A 665 -14.82 19.11 3.31
N GLN A 666 -13.94 18.50 4.10
CA GLN A 666 -12.77 19.17 4.67
C GLN A 666 -11.45 18.51 4.27
N ILE A 667 -10.43 19.35 4.07
CA ILE A 667 -9.03 18.93 3.98
C ILE A 667 -8.24 19.76 4.99
N ILE A 668 -7.59 19.08 5.92
CA ILE A 668 -6.76 19.67 6.96
C ILE A 668 -5.32 19.19 6.76
N ILE A 669 -4.39 20.10 6.55
CA ILE A 669 -2.94 19.83 6.42
C ILE A 669 -2.22 20.65 7.49
N ASN A 670 -1.80 20.03 8.59
CA ASN A 670 -1.27 20.79 9.71
C ASN A 670 -0.09 20.19 10.47
N ASN A 671 0.75 21.05 11.04
CA ASN A 671 1.92 20.66 11.84
C ASN A 671 2.92 19.73 11.12
N ASN A 672 2.93 19.66 9.79
CA ASN A 672 3.88 18.84 9.03
C ASN A 672 5.23 19.55 8.88
N GLU A 673 6.31 18.77 8.79
CA GLU A 673 7.66 19.24 8.51
C GLU A 673 8.05 18.81 7.08
N LEU A 674 8.11 19.78 6.16
CA LEU A 674 8.30 19.54 4.73
C LEU A 674 9.61 20.20 4.27
N SER A 675 10.54 19.43 3.71
CA SER A 675 11.81 19.99 3.22
C SER A 675 12.37 19.35 1.95
N TYR A 676 13.21 20.10 1.24
CA TYR A 676 14.00 19.58 0.10
C TYR A 676 13.14 18.87 -0.96
N SER A 677 12.20 19.61 -1.56
CA SER A 677 11.47 19.15 -2.75
C SER A 677 11.28 20.25 -3.78
N ARG A 678 10.61 20.00 -4.90
CA ARG A 678 10.26 21.07 -5.84
C ARG A 678 9.14 21.93 -5.27
N VAL A 679 8.09 21.33 -4.71
CA VAL A 679 6.99 22.04 -4.05
C VAL A 679 6.62 21.37 -2.73
N GLY A 680 6.47 22.15 -1.66
CA GLY A 680 6.03 21.65 -0.35
C GLY A 680 4.61 21.10 -0.40
N ILE A 681 3.61 21.98 -0.58
CA ILE A 681 2.19 21.64 -0.69
C ILE A 681 1.66 22.14 -2.03
N CYS A 682 0.99 21.28 -2.80
CA CYS A 682 0.33 21.63 -4.06
C CYS A 682 -1.12 21.10 -4.06
N ILE A 683 -2.09 21.98 -4.25
CA ILE A 683 -3.52 21.64 -4.38
C ILE A 683 -4.03 22.20 -5.71
N GLY A 684 -4.76 21.41 -6.50
CA GLY A 684 -5.40 21.94 -7.70
C GLY A 684 -6.25 20.93 -8.46
N GLY A 685 -7.04 21.41 -9.42
CA GLY A 685 -7.92 20.53 -10.19
C GLY A 685 -8.89 21.23 -11.10
N ARG A 686 -9.49 20.48 -12.03
CA ARG A 686 -10.60 20.94 -12.87
C ARG A 686 -11.83 20.10 -12.55
N ASN A 687 -12.99 20.74 -12.43
CA ASN A 687 -14.30 20.11 -12.16
C ASN A 687 -14.59 19.72 -10.69
N ILE A 688 -14.25 20.56 -9.71
CA ILE A 688 -15.04 20.60 -8.47
C ILE A 688 -16.02 21.77 -8.59
N ASP A 689 -17.26 21.60 -8.14
CA ASP A 689 -18.01 22.72 -7.53
C ASP A 689 -17.34 23.02 -6.17
N SER A 690 -16.14 23.61 -6.20
CA SER A 690 -15.25 23.77 -5.04
C SER A 690 -15.89 24.55 -3.89
N ASN A 691 -16.95 25.31 -4.19
CA ASN A 691 -17.85 26.02 -3.27
C ASN A 691 -18.34 25.21 -2.05
N ILE A 692 -18.17 23.88 -2.05
CA ILE A 692 -18.56 22.97 -0.95
C ILE A 692 -17.35 22.51 -0.11
N LEU A 693 -16.12 22.64 -0.62
CA LEU A 693 -14.90 22.20 0.06
C LEU A 693 -14.30 23.31 0.94
N ASN A 694 -13.86 22.94 2.15
CA ASN A 694 -13.10 23.81 3.04
C ASN A 694 -11.66 23.27 3.20
N LEU A 695 -10.68 24.10 2.90
CA LEU A 695 -9.25 23.79 2.98
C LEU A 695 -8.61 24.56 4.15
N PHE A 696 -7.85 23.84 5.00
CA PHE A 696 -7.12 24.41 6.12
C PHE A 696 -5.66 23.95 6.08
N ILE A 697 -4.72 24.86 5.90
CA ILE A 697 -3.28 24.59 5.88
C ILE A 697 -2.62 25.39 7.00
N PHE A 698 -2.21 24.75 8.11
CA PHE A 698 -1.71 25.51 9.26
C PHE A 698 -0.64 24.89 10.14
N GLY A 699 0.19 25.73 10.76
CA GLY A 699 1.25 25.28 11.67
C GLY A 699 2.35 24.44 11.00
N ASN A 700 2.41 24.38 9.66
CA ASN A 700 3.40 23.58 8.96
C ASN A 700 4.75 24.31 8.91
N THR A 701 5.84 23.55 8.99
CA THR A 701 7.21 24.03 8.78
C THR A 701 7.65 23.60 7.38
N ILE A 702 7.83 24.54 6.47
CA ILE A 702 8.05 24.31 5.04
C ILE A 702 9.35 25.00 4.63
N SER A 703 10.40 24.24 4.30
CA SER A 703 11.73 24.84 4.05
C SER A 703 12.52 24.26 2.88
N ASN A 704 13.37 25.06 2.24
CA ASN A 704 14.34 24.60 1.24
C ASN A 704 13.69 23.95 0.00
N HIS A 705 12.63 24.54 -0.55
CA HIS A 705 11.93 24.03 -1.74
C HIS A 705 12.38 24.76 -3.03
N ALA A 706 12.55 24.03 -4.13
CA ALA A 706 13.17 24.57 -5.35
C ALA A 706 12.27 25.52 -6.15
N ASP A 707 10.94 25.34 -6.09
CA ASP A 707 9.93 26.29 -6.54
C ASP A 707 9.15 26.81 -5.31
N ASN A 708 8.00 26.22 -4.96
CA ASN A 708 7.04 26.81 -4.02
C ASN A 708 7.00 26.15 -2.64
N GLY A 709 6.72 26.95 -1.61
CA GLY A 709 6.34 26.42 -0.29
C GLY A 709 4.92 25.83 -0.32
N ILE A 710 3.93 26.67 -0.59
CA ILE A 710 2.51 26.31 -0.79
C ILE A 710 2.07 26.81 -2.18
N GLN A 711 1.30 26.01 -2.91
CA GLN A 711 0.75 26.33 -4.23
C GLN A 711 -0.72 25.89 -4.29
N LEU A 712 -1.63 26.83 -4.51
CA LEU A 712 -3.02 26.56 -4.88
C LEU A 712 -3.24 26.98 -6.35
N HIS A 713 -3.98 26.17 -7.11
CA HIS A 713 -4.32 26.45 -8.51
C HIS A 713 -5.81 26.17 -8.79
N GLU A 714 -6.53 27.17 -9.31
CA GLU A 714 -7.94 27.12 -9.73
C GLU A 714 -8.91 26.68 -8.60
N PHE A 715 -8.58 26.98 -7.34
CA PHE A 715 -9.36 26.60 -6.16
C PHE A 715 -10.44 27.64 -5.80
N SER A 716 -11.70 27.34 -6.12
CA SER A 716 -12.85 28.22 -5.81
C SER A 716 -13.56 27.92 -4.47
N GLY A 717 -12.97 27.06 -3.62
CA GLY A 717 -13.51 26.72 -2.30
C GLY A 717 -12.97 27.64 -1.21
N LEU A 718 -13.55 27.57 0.00
CA LEU A 718 -13.04 28.38 1.11
C LEU A 718 -11.70 27.81 1.60
N PHE A 719 -10.63 28.60 1.52
CA PHE A 719 -9.30 28.21 1.98
C PHE A 719 -8.78 29.12 3.09
N ASN A 720 -8.07 28.54 4.07
CA ASN A 720 -7.41 29.25 5.15
C ASN A 720 -5.97 28.73 5.28
N ILE A 721 -4.99 29.61 5.09
CA ILE A 721 -3.56 29.31 5.20
C ILE A 721 -3.01 30.14 6.36
N TYR A 722 -2.69 29.51 7.50
CA TYR A 722 -2.32 30.26 8.71
C TYR A 722 -1.28 29.61 9.62
N ASP A 723 -0.61 30.39 10.47
CA ASP A 723 0.43 29.92 11.41
C ASP A 723 1.58 29.10 10.75
N ASN A 724 1.78 29.17 9.42
CA ASN A 724 2.84 28.39 8.77
C ASN A 724 4.18 29.13 8.84
N PHE A 725 5.26 28.37 9.05
CA PHE A 725 6.63 28.85 8.93
C PHE A 725 7.18 28.40 7.57
N ILE A 726 7.51 29.35 6.69
CA ILE A 726 7.96 29.10 5.32
C ILE A 726 9.32 29.76 5.11
N ASP A 727 10.30 28.99 4.64
CA ASP A 727 11.70 29.42 4.53
C ASP A 727 12.37 28.94 3.23
N ASN A 728 13.21 29.78 2.64
CA ASN A 728 14.13 29.40 1.54
C ASN A 728 13.42 28.66 0.37
N CYS A 729 12.37 29.28 -0.19
CA CYS A 729 11.66 28.78 -1.37
C CYS A 729 12.09 29.49 -2.66
N GLY A 730 12.28 28.74 -3.75
CA GLY A 730 12.93 29.21 -4.98
C GLY A 730 12.05 29.85 -6.07
N TRP A 731 10.75 30.00 -5.82
CA TRP A 731 9.78 30.78 -6.61
C TRP A 731 8.93 31.67 -5.70
N ALA A 732 7.99 31.09 -4.96
CA ALA A 732 7.18 31.78 -3.96
C ALA A 732 7.10 31.00 -2.63
N GLY A 733 6.96 31.71 -1.51
CA GLY A 733 6.58 31.08 -0.25
C GLY A 733 5.15 30.52 -0.33
N ILE A 734 4.21 31.33 -0.77
CA ILE A 734 2.82 30.97 -1.08
C ILE A 734 2.47 31.48 -2.49
N GLU A 735 1.98 30.60 -3.37
CA GLU A 735 1.44 30.96 -4.69
C GLU A 735 -0.06 30.63 -4.76
N LEU A 736 -0.85 31.62 -5.18
CA LEU A 736 -2.27 31.53 -5.49
C LEU A 736 -2.48 31.88 -6.96
N TRP A 737 -3.12 30.99 -7.72
CA TRP A 737 -3.39 31.16 -9.16
C TRP A 737 -4.85 30.86 -9.48
N GLY A 738 -5.64 31.92 -9.68
CA GLY A 738 -7.06 31.81 -10.01
C GLY A 738 -7.92 31.26 -8.87
N ASP A 739 -7.48 31.45 -7.63
CA ASP A 739 -8.18 30.99 -6.43
C ASP A 739 -9.17 32.06 -5.92
N GLU A 740 -10.23 31.63 -5.24
CA GLU A 740 -11.29 32.52 -4.75
C GLU A 740 -11.65 32.29 -3.28
N ASN A 741 -12.05 33.36 -2.57
CA ASN A 741 -12.70 33.30 -1.25
C ASN A 741 -11.85 32.69 -0.12
N GLY A 742 -10.64 33.21 0.10
CA GLY A 742 -9.73 32.65 1.11
C GLY A 742 -8.96 33.65 1.96
N ILE A 743 -8.36 33.13 3.03
CA ILE A 743 -7.63 33.88 4.05
C ILE A 743 -6.19 33.34 4.12
N VAL A 744 -5.22 34.25 4.13
CA VAL A 744 -3.80 33.99 4.37
C VAL A 744 -3.39 34.82 5.58
N GLU A 745 -3.35 34.22 6.76
CA GLU A 745 -3.19 34.96 8.04
C GLU A 745 -2.04 34.46 8.92
N ASN A 746 -1.33 35.37 9.61
CA ASN A 746 -0.29 35.03 10.60
C ASN A 746 0.79 34.01 10.14
N ASN A 747 1.13 33.97 8.85
CA ASN A 747 2.23 33.15 8.34
C ASN A 747 3.56 33.91 8.49
N SER A 748 4.65 33.19 8.77
CA SER A 748 6.00 33.74 8.84
C SER A 748 6.81 33.25 7.65
N ILE A 749 7.17 34.15 6.73
CA ILE A 749 7.79 33.82 5.44
C ILE A 749 9.15 34.52 5.28
N TYR A 750 10.21 33.72 5.14
CA TYR A 750 11.59 34.19 5.11
C TYR A 750 12.37 33.70 3.89
N TYR A 751 13.38 34.49 3.52
CA TYR A 751 14.48 34.09 2.62
C TYR A 751 14.07 33.42 1.29
N CYS A 752 12.88 33.73 0.77
CA CYS A 752 12.48 33.38 -0.58
C CYS A 752 13.25 34.27 -1.58
N ASP A 753 14.52 33.94 -1.79
CA ASP A 753 15.49 34.63 -2.62
C ASP A 753 16.29 33.63 -3.48
N ASN A 754 15.82 33.41 -4.70
CA ASN A 754 16.59 32.72 -5.73
C ASN A 754 17.06 33.74 -6.76
N THR A 755 18.33 34.14 -6.66
CA THR A 755 18.97 35.19 -7.49
C THR A 755 18.94 34.96 -9.02
N ALA A 756 18.32 33.88 -9.51
CA ALA A 756 18.08 33.60 -10.93
C ALA A 756 16.63 33.92 -11.38
N ARG A 757 15.74 34.32 -10.46
CA ARG A 757 14.31 34.56 -10.70
C ARG A 757 13.78 35.68 -9.78
N ASP A 758 12.78 36.42 -10.23
CA ASP A 758 12.06 37.40 -9.39
C ASP A 758 11.17 36.65 -8.38
N THR A 759 11.78 36.27 -7.26
CA THR A 759 11.19 35.47 -6.18
C THR A 759 10.34 36.33 -5.23
N ARG A 760 9.36 35.73 -4.57
CA ARG A 760 8.31 36.41 -3.79
C ARG A 760 8.04 35.69 -2.47
N ALA A 761 7.60 36.38 -1.43
CA ALA A 761 7.05 35.71 -0.25
C ALA A 761 5.64 35.17 -0.54
N ILE A 762 4.79 35.99 -1.16
CA ILE A 762 3.44 35.61 -1.60
C ILE A 762 3.19 36.11 -3.04
N GLN A 763 2.58 35.27 -3.89
CA GLN A 763 2.17 35.60 -5.25
C GLN A 763 0.65 35.39 -5.43
N LEU A 764 -0.05 36.41 -5.92
CA LEU A 764 -1.49 36.38 -6.24
C LEU A 764 -1.73 36.67 -7.72
N ASP A 765 -1.89 35.61 -8.52
CA ASP A 765 -2.19 35.71 -9.94
C ASP A 765 -3.68 35.43 -10.18
N PHE A 766 -4.38 36.35 -10.85
CA PHE A 766 -5.79 36.25 -11.25
C PHE A 766 -6.78 35.80 -10.16
N SER A 767 -6.47 36.04 -8.89
CA SER A 767 -7.21 35.57 -7.72
C SER A 767 -8.19 36.62 -7.19
N TYR A 768 -9.24 36.20 -6.49
CA TYR A 768 -10.38 37.06 -6.13
C TYR A 768 -10.85 36.86 -4.69
N ASN A 769 -11.25 37.94 -4.00
CA ASN A 769 -11.79 37.83 -2.63
C ASN A 769 -10.82 37.14 -1.65
N VAL A 770 -9.55 37.56 -1.68
CA VAL A 770 -8.50 37.05 -0.78
C VAL A 770 -8.17 38.09 0.29
N GLN A 771 -8.09 37.65 1.55
CA GLN A 771 -7.66 38.46 2.69
C GLN A 771 -6.25 38.01 3.11
N ILE A 772 -5.27 38.90 3.02
CA ILE A 772 -3.89 38.66 3.48
C ILE A 772 -3.66 39.50 4.73
N THR A 773 -3.61 38.88 5.91
CA THR A 773 -3.56 39.62 7.17
C THR A 773 -2.54 39.13 8.20
N GLU A 774 -1.98 40.02 9.00
CA GLU A 774 -1.07 39.68 10.13
C GLU A 774 0.19 38.85 9.75
N ASN A 775 0.56 38.74 8.47
CA ASN A 775 1.73 37.93 8.06
C ASN A 775 3.05 38.68 8.32
N HIS A 776 4.08 37.93 8.72
CA HIS A 776 5.44 38.41 8.90
C HIS A 776 6.31 38.03 7.69
N ILE A 777 6.71 39.00 6.90
CA ILE A 777 7.36 38.82 5.59
C ILE A 777 8.71 39.51 5.59
N GLU A 778 9.78 38.75 5.84
CA GLU A 778 11.12 39.28 6.12
C GLU A 778 12.23 38.68 5.25
N SER A 779 13.12 39.55 4.74
CA SER A 779 14.33 39.16 3.98
C SER A 779 14.07 38.30 2.74
N ASN A 780 12.91 38.45 2.08
CA ASN A 780 12.61 37.84 0.79
C ASN A 780 13.04 38.77 -0.36
N ASN A 781 13.03 38.29 -1.60
CA ASN A 781 13.34 39.15 -2.75
C ASN A 781 12.24 40.21 -3.01
N ILE A 782 10.98 39.81 -3.09
CA ILE A 782 9.77 40.67 -3.09
C ILE A 782 8.87 40.18 -1.94
N GLY A 783 8.16 41.08 -1.27
CA GLY A 783 7.16 40.68 -0.27
C GLY A 783 5.94 40.02 -0.92
N ILE A 784 4.92 40.81 -1.30
CA ILE A 784 3.77 40.34 -2.09
C ILE A 784 3.88 40.84 -3.53
N TYR A 785 3.60 39.96 -4.49
CA TYR A 785 3.40 40.34 -5.89
C TYR A 785 1.98 39.95 -6.32
N ILE A 786 1.28 40.88 -6.97
CA ILE A 786 -0.10 40.73 -7.38
C ILE A 786 -0.20 40.99 -8.88
N TYR A 787 -0.84 40.09 -9.63
CA TYR A 787 -1.02 40.24 -11.07
C TYR A 787 -2.46 39.93 -11.49
N GLY A 788 -3.20 40.97 -11.91
CA GLY A 788 -4.57 40.84 -12.44
C GLY A 788 -5.64 40.38 -11.43
N SER A 789 -5.28 40.28 -10.15
CA SER A 789 -6.16 39.96 -9.01
C SER A 789 -6.92 41.20 -8.52
N ARG A 790 -8.08 41.01 -7.85
CA ARG A 790 -8.97 42.12 -7.44
C ARG A 790 -9.86 41.75 -6.24
N ASN A 791 -10.59 42.74 -5.71
CA ASN A 791 -11.46 42.63 -4.54
C ASN A 791 -10.75 41.89 -3.39
N SER A 792 -9.54 42.31 -3.06
CA SER A 792 -8.68 41.63 -2.08
C SER A 792 -8.03 42.63 -1.14
N SER A 793 -7.86 42.27 0.13
CA SER A 793 -7.35 43.16 1.18
C SER A 793 -6.04 42.67 1.76
N ILE A 794 -5.12 43.61 2.01
CA ILE A 794 -3.80 43.35 2.59
C ILE A 794 -3.70 44.24 3.83
N THR A 795 -3.77 43.64 5.02
CA THR A 795 -3.88 44.38 6.29
C THR A 795 -3.00 43.84 7.41
N LEU A 796 -2.51 44.68 8.31
CA LEU A 796 -1.76 44.26 9.51
C LEU A 796 -0.47 43.44 9.25
N ASN A 797 0.00 43.35 8.00
CA ASN A 797 1.21 42.59 7.65
C ASN A 797 2.47 43.42 7.95
N SER A 798 3.57 42.74 8.23
CA SER A 798 4.89 43.36 8.44
C SER A 798 5.88 42.95 7.34
N PHE A 799 6.30 43.92 6.53
CA PHE A 799 7.27 43.78 5.45
C PHE A 799 8.62 44.31 5.92
N ILE A 800 9.61 43.42 6.12
CA ILE A 800 10.88 43.79 6.75
C ILE A 800 12.07 43.41 5.86
N SER A 801 12.87 44.39 5.46
CA SER A 801 14.16 44.20 4.79
C SER A 801 14.10 43.30 3.55
N ASN A 802 12.98 43.29 2.83
CA ASN A 802 12.90 42.60 1.54
C ASN A 802 13.78 43.34 0.51
N ALA A 803 14.44 42.59 -0.37
CA ALA A 803 15.51 43.11 -1.24
C ALA A 803 14.99 44.14 -2.26
N ASN A 804 13.79 43.90 -2.79
CA ASN A 804 12.96 44.84 -3.54
C ASN A 804 11.73 45.21 -2.70
N ASP A 805 10.68 45.69 -3.37
CA ASP A 805 9.45 46.20 -2.76
C ASP A 805 8.77 45.18 -1.83
N GLY A 806 8.17 45.68 -0.74
CA GLY A 806 7.30 44.90 0.13
C GLY A 806 5.99 44.50 -0.57
N ILE A 807 5.46 45.34 -1.46
CA ILE A 807 4.33 45.01 -2.33
C ILE A 807 4.55 45.56 -3.75
N ILE A 808 4.29 44.73 -4.77
CA ILE A 808 4.15 45.14 -6.17
C ILE A 808 2.76 44.73 -6.65
N ILE A 809 2.00 45.69 -7.19
CA ILE A 809 0.70 45.44 -7.84
C ILE A 809 0.80 45.72 -9.33
N ASP A 810 0.46 44.75 -10.17
CA ASP A 810 0.48 44.83 -11.62
C ASP A 810 -0.85 44.38 -12.25
N GLU A 811 -1.18 44.95 -13.41
CA GLU A 811 -2.50 44.85 -14.03
C GLU A 811 -2.46 44.06 -15.33
N ASN A 812 -3.45 43.19 -15.52
CA ASN A 812 -3.64 42.49 -16.78
C ASN A 812 -4.50 43.34 -17.71
N LYS A 813 -4.19 43.36 -19.02
CA LYS A 813 -4.95 44.14 -20.02
C LYS A 813 -6.46 43.84 -20.07
N ASP A 814 -6.86 42.65 -19.61
CA ASP A 814 -8.24 42.18 -19.63
C ASP A 814 -8.91 42.16 -18.23
N SER A 815 -8.23 42.58 -17.16
CA SER A 815 -8.75 42.62 -15.78
C SER A 815 -8.22 43.82 -15.00
N ILE A 816 -9.12 44.63 -14.42
CA ILE A 816 -8.72 45.70 -13.50
C ILE A 816 -8.31 45.13 -12.14
N THR A 817 -7.30 45.74 -11.53
CA THR A 817 -7.00 45.52 -10.11
C THR A 817 -7.99 46.29 -9.21
N GLU A 818 -8.16 45.82 -7.98
CA GLU A 818 -8.98 46.46 -6.94
C GLU A 818 -8.48 45.92 -5.59
N ILE A 819 -7.32 46.41 -5.15
CA ILE A 819 -6.63 45.95 -3.93
C ILE A 819 -6.66 47.05 -2.88
N VAL A 820 -7.01 46.70 -1.63
CA VAL A 820 -6.96 47.60 -0.48
C VAL A 820 -5.77 47.23 0.40
N VAL A 821 -4.79 48.12 0.50
CA VAL A 821 -3.58 47.97 1.32
C VAL A 821 -3.65 48.95 2.48
N MET A 822 -3.97 48.44 3.68
CA MET A 822 -4.24 49.27 4.86
C MET A 822 -3.60 48.74 6.13
N HIS A 823 -3.09 49.61 7.00
CA HIS A 823 -2.51 49.21 8.30
C HIS A 823 -1.37 48.18 8.19
N ASN A 824 -0.47 48.29 7.21
CA ASN A 824 0.73 47.46 7.13
C ASN A 824 2.00 48.21 7.56
N ASN A 825 3.02 47.47 8.01
CA ASN A 825 4.33 48.02 8.40
C ASN A 825 5.37 47.78 7.28
N PHE A 826 5.82 48.83 6.61
CA PHE A 826 6.90 48.77 5.61
C PHE A 826 8.23 49.25 6.20
N ILE A 827 9.13 48.31 6.49
CA ILE A 827 10.41 48.55 7.18
C ILE A 827 11.59 48.15 6.30
N ASN A 828 12.37 49.14 5.84
CA ASN A 828 13.64 48.96 5.09
C ASN A 828 13.56 48.06 3.83
N ASN A 829 12.40 47.97 3.16
CA ASN A 829 12.26 47.27 1.89
C ASN A 829 12.86 48.12 0.75
N ASN A 830 13.34 47.49 -0.33
CA ASN A 830 13.92 48.19 -1.50
C ASN A 830 14.86 49.35 -1.12
N ILE A 831 15.95 49.06 -0.40
CA ILE A 831 16.80 50.10 0.22
C ILE A 831 17.35 51.08 -0.83
N GLY A 832 16.86 52.32 -0.79
CA GLY A 832 17.21 53.41 -1.72
C GLY A 832 16.22 53.60 -2.88
N GLY A 833 15.20 52.75 -2.98
CA GLY A 833 14.07 52.85 -3.90
C GLY A 833 12.78 53.27 -3.19
N LYS A 834 11.65 52.66 -3.60
CA LYS A 834 10.33 52.84 -2.98
C LYS A 834 9.90 51.53 -2.34
N GLN A 835 9.30 51.57 -1.15
CA GLN A 835 8.97 50.35 -0.43
C GLN A 835 7.78 49.58 -1.02
N ALA A 836 6.98 50.19 -1.90
CA ALA A 836 5.94 49.52 -2.67
C ALA A 836 5.70 50.23 -4.02
N SER A 837 5.21 49.49 -5.01
CA SER A 837 4.91 49.97 -6.37
C SER A 837 3.52 49.55 -6.84
N ASP A 838 2.85 50.47 -7.54
CA ASP A 838 1.54 50.27 -8.14
C ASP A 838 1.57 50.58 -9.65
N PHE A 839 1.26 49.57 -10.45
CA PHE A 839 1.14 49.64 -11.90
C PHE A 839 -0.31 49.44 -12.39
N GLY A 840 -1.26 49.19 -11.48
CA GLY A 840 -2.65 48.88 -11.82
C GLY A 840 -3.65 50.00 -11.58
N SER A 841 -4.94 49.73 -11.82
CA SER A 841 -6.03 50.67 -11.55
C SER A 841 -6.73 50.39 -10.22
N ASN A 842 -7.44 51.40 -9.70
CA ASN A 842 -8.35 51.34 -8.55
C ASN A 842 -7.79 50.74 -7.23
N ASN A 843 -6.47 50.69 -7.06
CA ASN A 843 -5.83 50.25 -5.81
C ASN A 843 -5.79 51.38 -4.78
N VAL A 844 -6.08 51.05 -3.52
CA VAL A 844 -6.10 52.00 -2.39
C VAL A 844 -4.97 51.66 -1.42
N PHE A 845 -4.10 52.62 -1.16
CA PHE A 845 -3.13 52.57 -0.06
C PHE A 845 -3.52 53.62 0.97
N ILE A 846 -3.65 53.22 2.24
CA ILE A 846 -4.13 54.10 3.30
C ILE A 846 -3.67 53.63 4.68
N LEU A 847 -3.27 54.53 5.57
CA LEU A 847 -2.93 54.19 6.98
C LEU A 847 -1.84 53.12 7.12
N ASN A 848 -0.85 53.08 6.21
CA ASN A 848 0.32 52.22 6.36
C ASN A 848 1.50 53.00 6.97
N TYR A 849 2.39 52.31 7.67
CA TYR A 849 3.65 52.87 8.18
C TYR A 849 4.79 52.64 7.19
N TRP A 850 5.63 53.65 6.97
CA TRP A 850 6.70 53.66 5.97
C TRP A 850 8.01 54.15 6.58
N SER A 851 8.96 53.25 6.87
CA SER A 851 10.21 53.59 7.60
C SER A 851 11.17 54.57 6.91
N ASP A 852 11.02 54.80 5.60
CA ASP A 852 11.77 55.78 4.80
C ASP A 852 11.05 57.14 4.72
N HIS A 853 9.82 57.23 5.22
CA HIS A 853 9.06 58.47 5.30
C HIS A 853 9.57 59.33 6.46
N THR A 854 9.99 60.56 6.16
CA THR A 854 10.66 61.47 7.11
C THR A 854 9.86 62.74 7.38
N ASN A 855 8.59 62.76 6.97
CA ASN A 855 7.70 63.90 7.11
C ASN A 855 7.12 64.01 8.54
N THR A 856 6.74 65.22 8.91
CA THR A 856 6.20 65.54 10.24
C THR A 856 4.70 65.30 10.32
N ASP A 857 4.23 64.83 11.47
CA ASP A 857 2.87 65.09 11.97
C ASP A 857 2.94 66.40 12.79
N ALA A 858 2.43 67.49 12.22
CA ALA A 858 2.36 68.79 12.88
C ALA A 858 1.04 69.02 13.64
N ASN A 859 0.05 68.14 13.44
CA ASN A 859 -1.31 68.31 13.95
C ASN A 859 -1.58 67.44 15.21
N GLY A 860 -0.84 66.34 15.37
CA GLY A 860 -0.84 65.42 16.49
C GLY A 860 -1.83 64.25 16.39
N ASP A 861 -2.33 63.92 15.19
CA ASP A 861 -3.31 62.85 14.96
C ASP A 861 -2.69 61.46 14.72
N GLY A 862 -1.36 61.35 14.63
CA GLY A 862 -0.65 60.10 14.37
C GLY A 862 -0.47 59.78 12.87
N ILE A 863 -0.86 60.71 11.99
CA ILE A 863 -0.73 60.62 10.54
C ILE A 863 0.22 61.73 10.08
N ALA A 864 1.16 61.42 9.18
CA ALA A 864 2.03 62.45 8.62
C ALA A 864 1.25 63.34 7.64
N ASP A 865 1.47 64.67 7.70
CA ASP A 865 0.69 65.65 6.93
C ASP A 865 0.87 65.59 5.40
N GLU A 866 1.83 64.81 4.90
CA GLU A 866 2.22 64.71 3.48
C GLU A 866 2.13 63.25 2.98
N PRO A 867 1.64 62.98 1.75
CA PRO A 867 1.48 61.62 1.22
C PRO A 867 2.79 60.85 0.98
N TYR A 868 2.75 59.53 1.19
CA TYR A 868 3.80 58.61 0.72
C TYR A 868 3.53 58.19 -0.73
N TYR A 869 4.20 58.84 -1.67
CA TYR A 869 4.14 58.47 -3.09
C TYR A 869 4.78 57.10 -3.36
N LEU A 870 4.06 56.22 -4.04
CA LEU A 870 4.49 54.86 -4.39
C LEU A 870 5.41 54.86 -5.63
N GLY A 871 6.04 53.72 -5.89
CA GLY A 871 6.65 53.44 -7.19
C GLY A 871 5.60 53.12 -8.27
N GLY A 872 6.02 53.07 -9.52
CA GLY A 872 5.18 52.69 -10.66
C GLY A 872 4.70 53.85 -11.54
N ASN A 873 3.74 53.57 -12.42
CA ASN A 873 3.32 54.48 -13.51
C ASN A 873 1.97 55.19 -13.24
N THR A 874 1.31 54.87 -12.13
CA THR A 874 -0.05 55.35 -11.81
C THR A 874 -0.07 56.70 -11.08
N GLY A 875 1.05 57.06 -10.44
CA GLY A 875 1.14 58.23 -9.57
C GLY A 875 0.36 58.08 -8.26
N ASN A 876 0.07 56.84 -7.85
CA ASN A 876 -0.67 56.52 -6.63
C ASN A 876 0.17 56.78 -5.36
N ALA A 877 -0.50 56.97 -4.23
CA ALA A 877 0.12 57.34 -2.97
C ALA A 877 -0.73 56.87 -1.78
N ASP A 878 -0.07 56.51 -0.67
CA ASP A 878 -0.74 56.51 0.63
C ASP A 878 -0.94 57.97 1.04
N ASN A 879 -2.20 58.40 1.13
CA ASN A 879 -2.54 59.79 1.48
C ASN A 879 -2.68 60.00 3.00
N PHE A 880 -2.58 58.93 3.79
CA PHE A 880 -2.62 58.98 5.25
C PHE A 880 -1.54 58.07 5.86
N PRO A 881 -0.25 58.26 5.53
CA PRO A 881 0.82 57.43 6.07
C PRO A 881 1.00 57.67 7.58
N LEU A 882 1.12 56.60 8.35
CA LEU A 882 1.31 56.66 9.81
C LEU A 882 2.73 57.10 10.18
N VAL A 883 2.88 57.84 11.29
CA VAL A 883 4.21 58.25 11.82
C VAL A 883 4.88 57.19 12.69
N ASP A 884 4.09 56.31 13.30
CA ASP A 884 4.55 55.20 14.15
C ASP A 884 4.10 53.85 13.57
N LEU A 885 4.74 52.77 14.03
CA LEU A 885 4.36 51.40 13.68
C LEU A 885 2.87 51.15 13.97
N VAL A 886 2.24 50.35 13.11
CA VAL A 886 0.84 49.92 13.28
C VAL A 886 0.68 49.15 14.59
N THR A 887 -0.30 49.57 15.40
CA THR A 887 -0.68 48.93 16.66
C THR A 887 -2.21 49.01 16.85
N GLU A 888 -2.75 48.38 17.89
CA GLU A 888 -4.17 48.52 18.29
C GLU A 888 -4.63 49.96 18.55
N GLN A 889 -3.70 50.93 18.66
CA GLN A 889 -4.00 52.34 18.89
C GLN A 889 -3.91 53.20 17.61
N SER A 890 -3.56 52.62 16.46
CA SER A 890 -3.47 53.35 15.19
C SER A 890 -4.85 53.84 14.73
N PRO A 891 -4.95 55.03 14.10
CA PRO A 891 -6.22 55.53 13.56
C PRO A 891 -6.86 54.54 12.57
N THR A 892 -8.16 54.25 12.74
CA THR A 892 -8.88 53.28 11.91
C THR A 892 -9.79 53.92 10.85
N HIS A 893 -10.01 55.24 10.92
CA HIS A 893 -11.03 55.95 10.14
C HIS A 893 -10.52 57.30 9.67
N VAL A 894 -10.41 57.50 8.35
CA VAL A 894 -9.89 58.71 7.70
C VAL A 894 -10.68 59.07 6.43
N MET A 895 -10.67 60.36 6.06
CA MET A 895 -11.42 60.89 4.92
C MET A 895 -10.58 61.86 4.09
N THR A 896 -10.40 61.59 2.79
CA THR A 896 -9.64 62.49 1.90
C THR A 896 -10.30 63.85 1.74
N ILE A 897 -9.50 64.91 1.56
CA ILE A 897 -10.00 66.25 1.27
C ILE A 897 -10.57 66.28 -0.16
N PRO A 898 -11.83 66.72 -0.38
CA PRO A 898 -12.41 66.77 -1.72
C PRO A 898 -11.68 67.77 -2.62
N SER A 899 -11.41 67.43 -3.89
CA SER A 899 -10.65 68.33 -4.77
C SER A 899 -11.58 69.20 -5.62
N ILE A 900 -11.56 70.53 -5.44
CA ILE A 900 -12.44 71.44 -6.20
C ILE A 900 -11.97 71.55 -7.64
N ILE A 901 -12.83 71.13 -8.58
CA ILE A 901 -12.58 71.11 -10.03
C ILE A 901 -13.06 72.41 -10.69
N TYR A 902 -14.20 72.95 -10.25
CA TYR A 902 -14.78 74.20 -10.75
C TYR A 902 -15.53 74.92 -9.61
N PRO A 903 -15.38 76.24 -9.42
CA PRO A 903 -14.60 77.18 -10.24
C PRO A 903 -13.08 77.02 -10.12
N VAL A 904 -12.38 77.21 -11.24
CA VAL A 904 -10.91 77.31 -11.27
C VAL A 904 -10.44 78.74 -10.92
N SER A 905 -9.19 78.87 -10.49
CA SER A 905 -8.61 80.16 -10.09
C SER A 905 -8.76 81.23 -11.18
N GLY A 906 -9.26 82.41 -10.79
CA GLY A 906 -9.36 83.59 -11.67
C GLY A 906 -10.52 83.59 -12.68
N ILE A 907 -11.39 82.57 -12.68
CA ILE A 907 -12.57 82.56 -13.55
C ILE A 907 -13.61 83.59 -13.08
N THR A 908 -14.51 83.99 -13.97
CA THR A 908 -15.68 84.83 -13.65
C THR A 908 -16.96 84.00 -13.79
N LEU A 909 -17.71 83.87 -12.70
CA LEU A 909 -19.03 83.24 -12.67
C LEU A 909 -20.14 84.30 -12.85
N SER A 910 -21.21 83.95 -13.55
CA SER A 910 -22.37 84.82 -13.78
C SER A 910 -23.60 83.97 -14.11
N GLY A 911 -24.71 84.16 -13.38
CA GLY A 911 -25.90 83.34 -13.57
C GLY A 911 -25.84 81.99 -12.83
N VAL A 912 -26.47 80.96 -13.39
CA VAL A 912 -26.46 79.60 -12.81
C VAL A 912 -25.27 78.82 -13.34
N GLU A 913 -24.35 78.45 -12.45
CA GLU A 913 -23.07 77.82 -12.77
C GLU A 913 -22.93 76.47 -12.04
N GLU A 914 -22.44 75.44 -12.73
CA GLU A 914 -22.26 74.09 -12.15
C GLU A 914 -20.91 73.96 -11.44
N ILE A 915 -20.90 74.12 -10.12
CA ILE A 915 -19.77 73.83 -9.24
C ILE A 915 -19.44 72.33 -9.30
N LYS A 916 -18.15 71.96 -9.34
CA LYS A 916 -17.70 70.56 -9.40
C LYS A 916 -16.54 70.27 -8.48
N TRP A 917 -16.51 69.07 -7.91
CA TRP A 917 -15.39 68.55 -7.12
C TRP A 917 -15.14 67.05 -7.42
N LYS A 918 -13.95 66.55 -7.07
CA LYS A 918 -13.67 65.13 -6.90
C LYS A 918 -14.20 64.73 -5.52
N LYS A 919 -14.91 63.60 -5.44
CA LYS A 919 -15.39 63.06 -4.16
C LYS A 919 -14.23 62.83 -3.20
N ALA A 920 -14.49 63.08 -1.92
CA ALA A 920 -13.73 62.50 -0.83
C ALA A 920 -13.97 60.98 -0.79
N TYR A 921 -12.96 60.27 -0.30
CA TYR A 921 -12.96 58.83 -0.02
C TYR A 921 -12.92 58.67 1.50
N ASP A 922 -13.80 57.85 2.04
CA ASP A 922 -13.90 57.49 3.46
C ASP A 922 -13.38 56.06 3.63
N SER A 923 -12.46 55.83 4.58
CA SER A 923 -11.80 54.53 4.76
C SER A 923 -12.68 53.44 5.38
N MET A 924 -13.90 53.77 5.80
CA MET A 924 -14.93 52.82 6.27
C MET A 924 -16.11 52.73 5.29
N GLU A 925 -15.96 53.28 4.07
CA GLU A 925 -16.96 53.31 3.01
C GLU A 925 -18.31 53.95 3.39
N HIS A 926 -18.33 54.83 4.39
CA HIS A 926 -19.53 55.58 4.73
C HIS A 926 -19.99 56.49 3.57
N GLU A 927 -21.31 56.72 3.44
CA GLU A 927 -21.83 57.61 2.41
C GLU A 927 -21.42 59.07 2.70
N VAL A 928 -20.51 59.61 1.90
CA VAL A 928 -20.03 60.99 2.08
C VAL A 928 -21.01 62.01 1.48
N PHE A 929 -21.44 62.94 2.33
CA PHE A 929 -22.25 64.11 2.03
C PHE A 929 -21.36 65.35 1.87
N TYR A 930 -21.88 66.39 1.21
CA TYR A 930 -21.14 67.65 1.02
C TYR A 930 -21.95 68.90 1.40
N ASP A 931 -21.31 69.79 2.14
CA ASP A 931 -21.77 71.14 2.42
C ASP A 931 -20.92 72.17 1.64
N LEU A 932 -21.60 73.05 0.92
CA LEU A 932 -20.99 74.10 0.10
C LEU A 932 -21.17 75.46 0.74
N TYR A 933 -20.09 76.23 0.80
CA TYR A 933 -20.08 77.62 1.28
C TYR A 933 -19.30 78.50 0.31
N TYR A 934 -19.69 79.76 0.14
CA TYR A 934 -18.83 80.78 -0.46
C TYR A 934 -18.36 81.78 0.59
N SER A 935 -17.19 82.36 0.34
CA SER A 935 -16.67 83.54 1.00
C SER A 935 -16.56 84.64 -0.04
N LYS A 936 -16.87 85.89 0.33
CA LYS A 936 -16.69 87.10 -0.49
C LYS A 936 -15.47 87.94 -0.12
N ASP A 937 -14.78 87.55 0.95
CA ASP A 937 -13.75 88.33 1.63
C ASP A 937 -12.47 87.49 1.84
N ASP A 938 -12.08 86.73 0.81
CA ASP A 938 -10.88 85.88 0.78
C ASP A 938 -10.78 84.79 1.87
N GLY A 939 -11.89 84.45 2.52
CA GLY A 939 -12.02 83.33 3.47
C GLY A 939 -12.29 83.77 4.92
N ASN A 940 -12.43 85.08 5.17
CA ASN A 940 -12.68 85.62 6.50
C ASN A 940 -14.11 85.33 7.01
N SER A 941 -15.11 85.27 6.13
CA SER A 941 -16.47 84.87 6.46
C SER A 941 -17.07 83.93 5.41
N TRP A 942 -17.89 82.97 5.87
CA TRP A 942 -18.46 81.91 5.02
C TRP A 942 -19.99 81.93 5.06
N ILE A 943 -20.61 81.88 3.88
CA ILE A 943 -22.06 81.86 3.67
C ILE A 943 -22.40 80.54 2.99
N MET A 944 -23.33 79.77 3.56
CA MET A 944 -23.76 78.49 3.00
C MET A 944 -24.49 78.68 1.66
N ILE A 945 -24.18 77.83 0.69
CA ILE A 945 -24.88 77.68 -0.59
C ILE A 945 -25.94 76.58 -0.45
N ALA A 946 -25.52 75.40 0.01
CA ALA A 946 -26.35 74.21 0.17
C ALA A 946 -25.63 73.20 1.07
N ASN A 947 -26.37 72.26 1.65
CA ASN A 947 -25.88 71.26 2.59
C ASN A 947 -26.40 69.85 2.27
N THR A 948 -25.76 68.84 2.86
CA THR A 948 -26.16 67.41 2.75
C THR A 948 -26.25 66.94 1.28
N ILE A 949 -25.41 67.48 0.40
CA ILE A 949 -25.45 67.16 -1.03
C ILE A 949 -24.89 65.76 -1.27
N LYS A 950 -25.65 64.94 -2.01
CA LYS A 950 -25.17 63.67 -2.56
C LYS A 950 -24.64 63.89 -3.98
N GLY A 951 -23.46 63.36 -4.28
CA GLY A 951 -22.82 63.48 -5.59
C GLY A 951 -21.51 64.27 -5.53
N ASN A 952 -21.19 64.98 -6.61
CA ASN A 952 -19.93 65.73 -6.73
C ASN A 952 -20.03 66.99 -7.61
N SER A 953 -21.25 67.48 -7.84
CA SER A 953 -21.53 68.78 -8.47
C SER A 953 -22.79 69.43 -7.90
N TYR A 954 -22.92 70.74 -8.10
CA TYR A 954 -24.09 71.52 -7.67
C TYR A 954 -24.30 72.75 -8.56
N ASN A 955 -25.53 72.99 -9.01
CA ASN A 955 -25.89 74.18 -9.79
C ASN A 955 -26.14 75.37 -8.86
N TRP A 956 -25.19 76.30 -8.80
CA TRP A 956 -25.26 77.51 -7.98
C TRP A 956 -25.78 78.70 -8.78
N ASP A 957 -26.93 79.25 -8.36
CA ASP A 957 -27.41 80.53 -8.88
C ASP A 957 -26.65 81.70 -8.23
N THR A 958 -25.69 82.25 -8.97
CA THR A 958 -24.89 83.40 -8.52
C THR A 958 -25.61 84.74 -8.68
N THR A 959 -26.79 84.83 -9.31
CA THR A 959 -27.45 86.13 -9.63
C THR A 959 -27.82 86.98 -8.41
N SER A 960 -27.99 86.33 -7.25
CA SER A 960 -28.28 86.99 -5.97
C SER A 960 -27.01 87.34 -5.16
N VAL A 961 -25.84 86.94 -5.64
CA VAL A 961 -24.54 87.13 -4.98
C VAL A 961 -23.90 88.43 -5.52
N PRO A 962 -23.40 89.35 -4.66
CA PRO A 962 -22.84 90.62 -5.11
C PRO A 962 -21.62 90.46 -6.02
N ASP A 963 -21.46 91.36 -6.98
CA ASP A 963 -20.29 91.34 -7.86
C ASP A 963 -18.99 91.66 -7.10
N GLY A 964 -17.89 90.95 -7.41
CA GLY A 964 -16.60 91.11 -6.75
C GLY A 964 -15.58 90.04 -7.11
N ASP A 965 -14.31 90.28 -6.77
CA ASP A 965 -13.15 89.58 -7.36
C ASP A 965 -12.42 88.62 -6.39
N ASN A 966 -12.82 88.58 -5.11
CA ASN A 966 -12.14 87.85 -4.03
C ASN A 966 -12.98 86.66 -3.49
N TYR A 967 -13.75 86.00 -4.35
CA TYR A 967 -14.60 84.89 -3.93
C TYR A 967 -13.80 83.61 -3.75
N LYS A 968 -14.06 82.87 -2.67
CA LYS A 968 -13.59 81.49 -2.47
C LYS A 968 -14.78 80.56 -2.24
N LEU A 969 -14.66 79.32 -2.70
CA LEU A 969 -15.58 78.24 -2.41
C LEU A 969 -14.96 77.37 -1.32
N LYS A 970 -15.78 76.87 -0.40
CA LYS A 970 -15.43 75.83 0.56
C LYS A 970 -16.38 74.65 0.37
N VAL A 971 -15.81 73.46 0.23
CA VAL A 971 -16.51 72.18 0.18
C VAL A 971 -16.13 71.42 1.45
N VAL A 972 -17.09 71.17 2.32
CA VAL A 972 -16.92 70.31 3.49
C VAL A 972 -17.50 68.95 3.12
N ALA A 973 -16.70 67.90 3.20
CA ALA A 973 -17.16 66.52 3.17
C ALA A 973 -17.50 66.07 4.60
N ASP A 974 -18.55 65.26 4.76
CA ASP A 974 -19.05 64.76 6.05
C ASP A 974 -19.60 63.34 5.84
N ASP A 975 -19.18 62.39 6.68
CA ASP A 975 -19.62 60.99 6.64
C ASP A 975 -20.88 60.72 7.47
N ASN A 976 -21.34 61.74 8.20
CA ASN A 976 -22.42 61.69 9.18
C ASN A 976 -22.17 60.69 10.35
N HIS A 977 -20.91 60.28 10.57
CA HIS A 977 -20.44 59.47 11.70
C HIS A 977 -19.42 60.21 12.58
N GLY A 978 -18.99 61.41 12.16
CA GLY A 978 -18.22 62.36 12.97
C GLY A 978 -16.93 62.82 12.30
N LEU A 979 -16.62 62.32 11.11
CA LEU A 979 -15.43 62.66 10.36
C LEU A 979 -15.77 63.64 9.23
N THR A 980 -15.02 64.73 9.16
CA THR A 980 -15.21 65.76 8.13
C THR A 980 -13.87 66.19 7.54
N SER A 981 -13.86 66.52 6.24
CA SER A 981 -12.68 67.05 5.56
C SER A 981 -13.05 68.31 4.77
N VAL A 982 -12.14 69.28 4.68
CA VAL A 982 -12.47 70.63 4.20
C VAL A 982 -11.54 71.07 3.08
N ALA A 983 -12.12 71.36 1.92
CA ALA A 983 -11.42 71.93 0.78
C ALA A 983 -11.79 73.39 0.57
N ILE A 984 -10.81 74.23 0.24
CA ILE A 984 -10.99 75.66 -0.03
C ILE A 984 -10.39 76.00 -1.40
N SER A 985 -11.14 76.68 -2.26
CA SER A 985 -10.68 77.07 -3.59
C SER A 985 -9.70 78.23 -3.54
N LYS A 986 -8.94 78.41 -4.63
CA LYS A 986 -8.32 79.70 -4.95
C LYS A 986 -9.40 80.74 -5.30
N THR A 987 -9.01 82.01 -5.38
CA THR A 987 -9.95 83.09 -5.65
C THR A 987 -10.53 83.03 -7.07
N PHE A 988 -11.80 83.39 -7.18
CA PHE A 988 -12.53 83.63 -8.42
C PHE A 988 -13.40 84.88 -8.31
N ARG A 989 -14.00 85.28 -9.42
CA ARG A 989 -14.83 86.48 -9.56
C ARG A 989 -16.30 86.10 -9.75
N ILE A 990 -17.20 86.92 -9.24
CA ILE A 990 -18.63 86.91 -9.59
C ILE A 990 -18.97 88.25 -10.25
N LEU A 991 -19.67 88.22 -11.39
CA LEU A 991 -20.06 89.43 -12.13
C LEU A 991 -21.40 89.22 -12.86
N ASN A 992 -22.50 89.50 -12.17
CA ASN A 992 -23.85 89.39 -12.71
C ASN A 992 -24.33 90.68 -13.40
N THR A 993 -23.72 91.84 -13.12
CA THR A 993 -24.12 93.10 -13.76
C THR A 993 -23.35 93.36 -15.06
N GLN A 994 -24.07 93.25 -16.18
CA GLN A 994 -23.62 93.72 -17.49
C GLN A 994 -23.67 95.25 -17.54
N ASN A 995 -22.56 95.92 -17.22
CA ASN A 995 -22.39 97.33 -17.58
C ASN A 995 -22.10 97.41 -19.08
N SER A 996 -23.08 97.92 -19.83
CA SER A 996 -22.95 98.15 -21.26
C SER A 996 -22.04 99.34 -21.55
N ASP A 997 -20.89 99.09 -22.17
CA ASP A 997 -20.31 100.06 -23.10
C ASP A 997 -19.65 99.33 -24.27
N SER A 998 -20.01 99.75 -25.48
CA SER A 998 -19.64 99.10 -26.74
C SER A 998 -18.45 99.77 -27.41
N THR A 999 -17.58 99.01 -28.09
CA THR A 999 -17.34 99.20 -29.55
C THR A 999 -16.48 98.09 -30.17
N ASP A 1000 -17.11 97.36 -31.11
CA ASP A 1000 -16.63 96.96 -32.45
C ASP A 1000 -15.12 96.73 -32.71
N THR A 1001 -14.77 95.51 -33.16
CA THR A 1001 -14.25 95.35 -34.54
C THR A 1001 -14.35 93.90 -35.05
N LYS A 1002 -14.85 93.76 -36.29
CA LYS A 1002 -14.96 92.50 -37.04
C LYS A 1002 -13.60 91.91 -37.42
N GLN A 1003 -13.52 90.58 -37.50
CA GLN A 1003 -13.17 89.94 -38.78
C GLN A 1003 -13.76 88.53 -38.94
N THR A 1004 -14.05 88.18 -40.19
CA THR A 1004 -14.88 87.05 -40.66
C THR A 1004 -14.05 85.91 -41.27
N VAL A 1005 -14.43 84.65 -41.04
CA VAL A 1005 -14.29 83.54 -42.01
C VAL A 1005 -15.47 82.55 -41.85
N GLU A 1006 -16.27 82.36 -42.91
CA GLU A 1006 -17.18 81.20 -43.10
C GLU A 1006 -16.37 80.02 -43.72
N VAL A 1007 -16.76 78.74 -43.87
CA VAL A 1007 -18.02 77.99 -44.06
C VAL A 1007 -17.70 76.50 -43.75
N SER A 1008 -18.59 75.50 -43.62
CA SER A 1008 -20.07 75.39 -43.64
C SER A 1008 -20.50 74.10 -42.90
N SER A 1009 -21.81 73.91 -42.69
CA SER A 1009 -22.42 72.66 -42.21
C SER A 1009 -22.97 71.79 -43.36
N TRP A 1010 -22.72 70.48 -43.39
CA TRP A 1010 -23.53 69.50 -44.13
C TRP A 1010 -23.66 68.18 -43.38
N SER A 1011 -24.91 67.73 -43.19
CA SER A 1011 -25.26 66.43 -42.61
C SER A 1011 -26.36 65.78 -43.44
N ILE A 1012 -26.05 64.75 -44.24
CA ILE A 1012 -27.04 63.92 -44.95
C ILE A 1012 -26.62 62.45 -44.90
N PHE A 1013 -27.61 61.58 -44.61
CA PHE A 1013 -27.55 60.11 -44.66
C PHE A 1013 -27.25 59.58 -46.07
N ILE A 1014 -26.73 58.34 -46.17
CA ILE A 1014 -27.41 57.24 -46.88
C ILE A 1014 -26.60 55.93 -46.74
N SER A 1015 -27.32 54.84 -46.46
CA SER A 1015 -26.82 53.47 -46.52
C SER A 1015 -26.65 52.98 -47.96
N LEU A 1016 -25.74 52.05 -48.24
CA LEU A 1016 -26.13 50.81 -48.91
C LEU A 1016 -25.11 49.68 -48.73
N SER A 1017 -25.62 48.45 -48.73
CA SER A 1017 -24.85 47.22 -48.63
C SER A 1017 -24.51 46.63 -50.00
N SER A 1018 -23.56 45.68 -49.96
CA SER A 1018 -23.58 44.40 -50.70
C SER A 1018 -23.32 44.33 -52.23
N PHE A 1019 -22.28 43.54 -52.53
CA PHE A 1019 -22.26 42.38 -53.47
C PHE A 1019 -21.71 42.50 -54.90
N LEU A 1020 -20.61 41.76 -55.12
CA LEU A 1020 -20.23 40.86 -56.24
C LEU A 1020 -18.68 40.79 -56.23
N PHE A 1021 -17.96 39.77 -55.74
CA PHE A 1021 -18.13 38.30 -55.68
C PHE A 1021 -18.16 37.58 -57.04
N VAL A 1022 -17.28 36.56 -57.15
CA VAL A 1022 -17.15 35.53 -58.20
C VAL A 1022 -16.56 35.96 -59.56
N ILE A 1023 -15.23 35.81 -59.69
CA ILE A 1023 -14.63 34.67 -60.41
C ILE A 1023 -13.50 34.16 -59.47
N TYR A 1024 -13.65 33.06 -58.72
CA TYR A 1024 -13.72 31.65 -59.16
C TYR A 1024 -12.37 31.25 -59.82
N THR A 1025 -11.50 30.40 -59.29
CA THR A 1025 -11.59 29.38 -58.23
C THR A 1025 -10.23 28.69 -58.06
N LEU A 1026 -10.07 27.89 -56.98
CA LEU A 1026 -9.25 26.66 -56.92
C LEU A 1026 -7.71 26.83 -57.09
N ARG A 1027 -6.85 26.20 -56.29
CA ARG A 1027 -7.03 25.10 -55.31
C ARG A 1027 -6.40 25.50 -53.96
N LYS A 1028 -7.03 25.28 -52.80
CA LYS A 1028 -7.42 24.00 -52.17
C LYS A 1028 -6.23 23.08 -51.83
N ARG A 1029 -6.12 22.84 -50.51
CA ARG A 1029 -5.95 21.53 -49.82
C ARG A 1029 -4.51 21.04 -49.58
N LEU A 1030 -4.19 20.32 -48.49
CA LEU A 1030 -4.97 19.90 -47.28
C LEU A 1030 -4.03 19.28 -46.23
N PHE A 1031 -4.57 19.11 -45.01
CA PHE A 1031 -4.29 18.01 -44.07
C PHE A 1031 -2.85 17.88 -43.51
N PHE A 1032 -2.62 17.21 -42.38
CA PHE A 1032 -3.51 16.63 -41.36
C PHE A 1032 -2.82 16.87 -40.01
N LYS A 1033 -3.56 17.38 -39.03
CA LYS A 1033 -3.66 16.84 -37.66
C LYS A 1033 -2.56 15.83 -37.25
N ARG A 1034 -1.77 16.21 -36.26
CA ARG A 1034 -1.52 15.32 -35.13
C ARG A 1034 -1.50 16.12 -33.84
#